data_AF-A0AA39NSS1-F1
#
_entry.id   AF-A0AA39NSS1-F1
#
_cell.length_a   1.000
_cell.length_b   1.000
_cell.length_c   1.000
_cell.angle_alpha   90.00
_cell.angle_beta   90.00
_cell.angle_gamma   90.00
#
_symmetry.space_group_name_H-M   'P 1'
#
loop_
_entity.id
_entity.type
_entity.pdbx_description
1 polymer ?
#
loop_
_entity_poly.entity_id
_entity_poly.type
_entity_poly.pdbx_seq_one_letter_code
_entity_poly.pdbx_strand_id
1 'polypeptide(L)'
;MPPLAIADLLNPAQATALMTPTGSDTPELLLASSRPFKIENDVRINQRTRISILYHHKGDEVIEYPETTLNSDTSVGYLLHMARTNKPFNPVHNIVYSAGKPSGQSKGHKYSVMLGRDGKPVPCLVDYSTCQGVRICPFVSDDIKITSHTEGSRVALQLQLDQRNAGRAYFTAEEEILNKTITWFRFITDNGCRYTLQEATEYNEQDCEHYGSFSRKHFVLYPAHGGGYNFEYLCALIVNDEPVISKIELQAHQQGYGPLMSCTTVRNISSVKVNCENGHRTSSKADMLMTEMVRLPCSSHFTVVRPEDGYWEECPKILLICHSPHTHPIPLPTTTPVQIKAEIKALIRSLEHELADMTPRRFCRHPAVINRVKELCPAVEEPTVVHLHPSLANLDHIASYIHNEVKAALPHGTGWDGVAHMKRIQDEEEGTPYIRVIKRMSWHSLRHEWDEADESDDEEGPLSRSDDDCFRLIVCMLPECSQDFLQAKWVQCNISFKRVPGWNEFELVSVDREMNQVRQDMGKDIEYRHLHSPSLEEHQGILHWAADQHRGQAKGLGLHLQDIAREMGKEWRDLHEPGRSLYSLGVYEHLHRILCICEAHITQGIASCAVPDYTVKEKMHSLLCMRHPDWDGAMAYIEREGGAAGRAWLNNKRDSKFALQGMCWEKSFIPLSIWQAGDTTTNAVEMSHIDIYREGMPCSLVRGISRARHYDKMRLHIHRVAQKMGVKASYRPTTIVVLVARKYKCTVIHRTRKFNSMDKCIGDQNERLHKSWERYQSALHRLSIKPTDLNAIESAEKHKKAYEKHKQKSLDLKKRLRGQSSGKVRIVILE
;
A
#
# COMPACT_ATOMS: atom_id res chain seq x y z
N MET A 1 5.38 3.94 45.70
CA MET A 1 5.93 4.78 44.63
C MET A 1 5.24 4.39 43.33
N PRO A 2 4.57 5.30 42.63
CA PRO A 2 4.04 4.99 41.31
C PRO A 2 5.21 4.89 40.30
N PRO A 3 5.08 4.06 39.24
CA PRO A 3 6.12 3.93 38.23
C PRO A 3 6.22 5.25 37.45
N LEU A 4 7.39 5.88 37.48
CA LEU A 4 7.73 7.05 36.66
C LEU A 4 7.61 6.69 35.18
N ALA A 5 6.92 7.54 34.41
CA ALA A 5 6.84 7.40 32.97
C ALA A 5 8.18 7.81 32.35
N ILE A 6 8.62 7.09 31.32
CA ILE A 6 9.89 7.33 30.60
C ILE A 6 10.02 8.78 30.08
N ALA A 7 8.89 9.48 29.89
CA ALA A 7 8.86 10.89 29.50
C ALA A 7 9.50 11.83 30.53
N ASP A 8 9.47 11.48 31.82
CA ASP A 8 9.99 12.32 32.91
C ASP A 8 11.52 12.24 33.05
N LEU A 9 12.17 11.31 32.36
CA LEU A 9 13.63 11.10 32.37
C LEU A 9 14.38 11.93 31.32
N LEU A 10 13.69 12.60 30.40
CA LEU A 10 14.31 13.22 29.21
C LEU A 10 14.25 14.75 29.14
N ASN A 11 13.74 15.46 30.16
CA ASN A 11 13.81 16.93 30.22
C ASN A 11 13.81 17.45 31.68
N PRO A 12 14.90 18.09 32.15
CA PRO A 12 14.92 18.73 33.46
C PRO A 12 14.61 20.23 33.33
N ALA A 13 13.34 20.62 33.21
CA ALA A 13 12.88 21.95 33.63
C ALA A 13 11.36 22.08 33.51
N GLN A 14 10.74 22.41 34.66
CA GLN A 14 9.44 23.06 34.83
C GLN A 14 8.19 22.20 34.67
N ALA A 15 7.93 21.38 35.70
CA ALA A 15 6.58 21.02 36.11
C ALA A 15 6.28 21.68 37.46
N THR A 16 5.50 22.76 37.47
CA THR A 16 4.78 23.22 38.67
C THR A 16 3.54 24.00 38.27
N ALA A 17 2.38 23.36 38.31
CA ALA A 17 1.16 23.86 38.97
C ALA A 17 -0.03 22.91 38.68
N LEU A 18 -0.55 22.32 39.76
CA LEU A 18 -1.87 21.71 39.84
C LEU A 18 -2.97 22.77 39.62
N MET A 19 -4.13 22.35 39.10
CA MET A 19 -5.47 22.47 39.73
C MET A 19 -6.58 22.18 38.68
N THR A 20 -7.55 21.36 39.07
CA THR A 20 -8.84 21.09 38.39
C THR A 20 -9.73 22.34 38.25
N PRO A 21 -10.70 22.39 37.31
CA PRO A 21 -12.09 22.09 37.72
C PRO A 21 -13.00 21.41 36.66
N THR A 22 -14.08 20.85 37.21
CA THR A 22 -15.37 20.49 36.61
C THR A 22 -15.99 21.54 35.68
N GLY A 23 -16.73 21.08 34.66
CA GLY A 23 -17.74 21.90 33.97
C GLY A 23 -17.90 21.53 32.51
N SER A 24 -19.15 21.25 32.11
CA SER A 24 -19.57 21.12 30.72
C SER A 24 -19.12 22.33 29.89
N ASP A 25 -18.36 22.12 28.82
CA ASP A 25 -18.33 22.98 27.65
C ASP A 25 -17.63 22.27 26.50
N THR A 26 -18.14 22.50 25.30
CA THR A 26 -17.75 21.91 24.03
C THR A 26 -16.27 22.19 23.67
N PRO A 27 -15.58 21.28 22.95
CA PRO A 27 -14.15 21.34 22.74
C PRO A 27 -13.77 22.27 21.58
N GLU A 28 -13.67 23.58 21.84
CA GLU A 28 -13.28 24.60 20.86
C GLU A 28 -11.94 25.26 21.27
N LEU A 29 -10.81 24.54 21.15
CA LEU A 29 -9.49 25.05 21.59
C LEU A 29 -8.38 25.13 20.52
N LEU A 30 -8.70 24.90 19.25
CA LEU A 30 -7.89 25.42 18.13
C LEU A 30 -8.68 26.11 17.01
N LEU A 31 -9.99 26.19 17.17
CA LEU A 31 -10.91 26.88 16.28
C LEU A 31 -11.88 27.72 17.12
N ALA A 32 -11.36 28.42 18.14
CA ALA A 32 -12.15 29.45 18.79
C ALA A 32 -12.70 30.35 17.68
N SER A 33 -14.03 30.40 17.55
CA SER A 33 -14.72 31.47 16.85
C SER A 33 -13.93 32.76 17.07
N SER A 34 -13.41 33.36 15.99
CA SER A 34 -12.52 34.51 16.02
C SER A 34 -13.10 35.58 16.95
N ARG A 35 -12.58 35.71 18.17
CA ARG A 35 -13.15 36.64 19.16
C ARG A 35 -12.53 38.00 18.91
N PRO A 36 -13.31 39.00 18.49
CA PRO A 36 -12.76 40.33 18.28
C PRO A 36 -12.18 40.83 19.60
N PHE A 37 -10.94 41.33 19.56
CA PHE A 37 -10.29 41.88 20.76
C PHE A 37 -10.78 43.30 21.06
N LYS A 38 -11.44 43.95 20.10
CA LYS A 38 -12.07 45.25 20.25
C LYS A 38 -13.31 45.33 19.34
N ILE A 39 -14.37 45.93 19.86
CA ILE A 39 -15.62 46.19 19.14
C ILE A 39 -15.89 47.70 19.24
N GLU A 40 -16.11 48.34 18.11
CA GLU A 40 -16.50 49.75 18.03
C GLU A 40 -17.87 49.86 17.38
N ASN A 41 -18.75 50.69 17.95
CA ASN A 41 -20.08 50.91 17.40
C ASN A 41 -20.13 52.25 16.66
N ASP A 42 -20.88 52.25 15.57
CA ASP A 42 -21.30 53.45 14.84
C ASP A 42 -20.12 54.31 14.32
N VAL A 43 -19.16 53.63 13.70
CA VAL A 43 -17.88 54.19 13.26
C VAL A 43 -18.02 54.85 11.89
N ARG A 44 -17.62 56.12 11.82
CA ARG A 44 -17.54 56.85 10.54
C ARG A 44 -16.19 56.60 9.87
N ILE A 45 -16.18 55.82 8.80
CA ILE A 45 -14.96 55.44 8.07
C ILE A 45 -14.59 56.42 6.94
N ASN A 46 -15.57 57.12 6.35
CA ASN A 46 -15.34 58.26 5.44
C ASN A 46 -16.56 59.21 5.42
N GLN A 47 -16.60 60.17 4.51
CA GLN A 47 -17.71 61.13 4.43
C GLN A 47 -19.07 60.49 4.09
N ARG A 48 -19.07 59.36 3.37
CA ARG A 48 -20.26 58.69 2.80
C ARG A 48 -20.64 57.37 3.48
N THR A 49 -19.72 56.71 4.18
CA THR A 49 -19.88 55.37 4.71
C THR A 49 -19.75 55.37 6.23
N ARG A 50 -20.74 54.79 6.90
CA ARG A 50 -20.79 54.59 8.35
C ARG A 50 -21.02 53.10 8.62
N ILE A 51 -20.20 52.53 9.50
CA ILE A 51 -20.26 51.13 9.89
C ILE A 51 -20.96 51.06 11.24
N SER A 52 -21.99 50.23 11.33
CA SER A 52 -22.79 50.09 12.55
C SER A 52 -22.02 49.37 13.65
N ILE A 53 -21.28 48.32 13.30
CA ILE A 53 -20.42 47.56 14.22
C ILE A 53 -19.11 47.27 13.51
N LEU A 54 -17.98 47.65 14.11
CA LEU A 54 -16.63 47.37 13.63
C LEU A 54 -15.92 46.43 14.58
N TYR A 55 -15.64 45.22 14.11
CA TYR A 55 -14.88 44.20 14.83
C TYR A 55 -13.39 44.30 14.51
N HIS A 56 -12.56 44.24 15.53
CA HIS A 56 -11.10 44.20 15.38
C HIS A 56 -10.58 42.80 15.69
N HIS A 57 -9.91 42.19 14.72
CA HIS A 57 -9.36 40.84 14.83
C HIS A 57 -7.84 40.84 14.72
N LYS A 58 -7.20 39.91 15.43
CA LYS A 58 -5.79 39.64 15.26
C LYS A 58 -5.53 38.93 13.93
N GLY A 59 -4.28 38.95 13.48
CA GLY A 59 -3.97 38.52 12.11
C GLY A 59 -3.85 37.03 11.86
N ASP A 60 -3.88 36.23 12.92
CA ASP A 60 -3.93 34.78 12.89
C ASP A 60 -5.37 34.22 12.89
N GLU A 61 -6.37 35.05 13.19
CA GLU A 61 -7.77 34.64 13.27
C GLU A 61 -8.38 34.36 11.89
N VAL A 62 -9.15 33.27 11.80
CA VAL A 62 -9.83 32.84 10.57
C VAL A 62 -11.30 33.23 10.64
N ILE A 63 -11.75 34.07 9.71
CA ILE A 63 -13.16 34.44 9.56
C ILE A 63 -13.72 33.80 8.30
N GLU A 64 -14.65 32.86 8.48
CA GLU A 64 -15.29 32.12 7.40
C GLU A 64 -16.67 32.69 7.02
N TYR A 65 -17.43 33.10 8.02
CA TYR A 65 -18.81 33.57 7.89
C TYR A 65 -18.93 34.96 8.55
N PRO A 66 -18.44 36.02 7.90
CA PRO A 66 -18.59 37.37 8.44
C PRO A 66 -20.09 37.74 8.54
N GLU A 67 -20.48 38.29 9.69
CA GLU A 67 -21.83 38.79 9.94
C GLU A 67 -22.20 39.94 8.99
N THR A 68 -23.49 40.06 8.72
CA THR A 68 -24.12 41.14 7.96
C THR A 68 -25.26 41.76 8.77
N THR A 69 -25.89 42.80 8.24
CA THR A 69 -27.02 43.49 8.88
C THR A 69 -28.35 43.11 8.24
N LEU A 70 -29.44 43.18 9.01
CA LEU A 70 -30.81 43.02 8.50
C LEU A 70 -31.21 44.19 7.57
N ASN A 71 -30.81 45.41 7.91
CA ASN A 71 -31.11 46.60 7.12
C ASN A 71 -30.03 46.84 6.05
N SER A 72 -30.47 47.18 4.84
CA SER A 72 -29.59 47.52 3.71
C SER A 72 -28.75 48.78 3.93
N ASP A 73 -29.18 49.65 4.83
CA ASP A 73 -28.56 50.96 5.09
C ASP A 73 -27.50 50.90 6.19
N THR A 74 -27.41 49.76 6.89
CA THR A 74 -26.39 49.50 7.92
C THR A 74 -25.34 48.52 7.39
N SER A 75 -24.17 48.48 8.03
CA SER A 75 -23.08 47.60 7.63
C SER A 75 -22.26 47.13 8.82
N VAL A 76 -21.70 45.93 8.70
CA VAL A 76 -20.74 45.39 9.68
C VAL A 76 -19.35 45.44 9.07
N GLY A 77 -18.37 45.90 9.84
CA GLY A 77 -16.97 46.00 9.44
C GLY A 77 -16.11 45.01 10.21
N TYR A 78 -15.09 44.49 9.55
CA TYR A 78 -14.04 43.66 10.12
C TYR A 78 -12.68 44.29 9.78
N LEU A 79 -11.98 44.81 10.79
CA LEU A 79 -10.61 45.29 10.66
C LEU A 79 -9.64 44.15 11.00
N LEU A 80 -9.04 43.59 9.96
CA LEU A 80 -8.17 42.42 10.00
C LEU A 80 -6.72 42.88 9.96
N HIS A 81 -6.01 42.65 11.06
CA HIS A 81 -4.56 42.90 11.09
C HIS A 81 -3.86 41.79 10.30
N MET A 82 -2.83 42.08 9.51
CA MET A 82 -2.08 41.04 8.81
C MET A 82 -0.81 40.68 9.57
N ALA A 83 -0.48 39.40 9.65
CA ALA A 83 0.81 38.94 10.17
C ALA A 83 1.95 39.44 9.28
N ARG A 84 3.04 39.94 9.89
CA ARG A 84 4.28 40.32 9.18
C ARG A 84 4.94 39.06 8.61
N THR A 85 4.54 38.66 7.40
CA THR A 85 5.13 37.54 6.67
C THR A 85 5.63 38.04 5.31
N ASN A 86 6.58 37.32 4.71
CA ASN A 86 7.28 37.73 3.47
C ASN A 86 6.35 37.91 2.24
N LYS A 87 5.05 37.60 2.34
CA LYS A 87 4.02 37.94 1.35
C LYS A 87 2.73 38.38 2.05
N PRO A 88 2.16 39.56 1.72
CA PRO A 88 0.87 39.98 2.27
C PRO A 88 -0.23 38.99 1.83
N PHE A 89 -0.82 38.30 2.80
CA PHE A 89 -1.94 37.37 2.57
C PHE A 89 -3.26 38.09 2.82
N ASN A 90 -4.18 38.07 1.84
CA ASN A 90 -5.49 38.66 2.02
C ASN A 90 -6.43 37.70 2.79
N PRO A 91 -6.79 37.99 4.05
CA PRO A 91 -7.61 37.12 4.90
C PRO A 91 -9.04 36.92 4.38
N VAL A 92 -9.49 37.78 3.45
CA VAL A 92 -10.78 37.64 2.75
C VAL A 92 -10.87 36.31 1.97
N HIS A 93 -9.73 35.69 1.61
CA HIS A 93 -9.72 34.38 0.95
C HIS A 93 -10.21 33.22 1.85
N ASN A 94 -10.35 33.43 3.16
CA ASN A 94 -10.91 32.44 4.08
C ASN A 94 -12.45 32.50 4.14
N ILE A 95 -13.09 33.52 3.55
CA ILE A 95 -14.55 33.68 3.57
C ILE A 95 -15.20 32.63 2.68
N VAL A 96 -16.23 31.97 3.20
CA VAL A 96 -16.96 30.88 2.54
C VAL A 96 -17.99 31.42 1.54
N TYR A 97 -18.51 32.63 1.77
CA TYR A 97 -19.39 33.31 0.81
C TYR A 97 -18.64 33.56 -0.50
N SER A 98 -19.19 33.04 -1.59
CA SER A 98 -18.53 33.10 -2.88
C SER A 98 -18.65 34.50 -3.49
N ALA A 99 -17.60 35.31 -3.38
CA ALA A 99 -17.54 36.65 -3.96
C ALA A 99 -17.35 36.60 -5.49
N GLY A 100 -18.04 37.46 -6.24
CA GLY A 100 -17.95 37.52 -7.69
C GLY A 100 -18.59 38.76 -8.32
N LYS A 101 -18.96 38.67 -9.61
CA LYS A 101 -19.51 39.78 -10.40
C LYS A 101 -20.95 40.17 -9.97
N PRO A 102 -21.34 41.46 -10.05
CA PRO A 102 -20.54 42.60 -10.46
C PRO A 102 -19.40 42.89 -9.48
N SER A 103 -18.21 43.13 -10.03
CA SER A 103 -17.01 43.45 -9.25
C SER A 103 -16.29 44.63 -9.88
N GLY A 104 -15.64 45.43 -9.04
CA GLY A 104 -14.96 46.64 -9.48
C GLY A 104 -13.85 47.02 -8.51
N GLN A 105 -12.86 47.77 -9.00
CA GLN A 105 -11.74 48.23 -8.20
C GLN A 105 -11.58 49.75 -8.39
N SER A 106 -11.40 50.47 -7.28
CA SER A 106 -11.08 51.89 -7.28
C SER A 106 -9.87 52.17 -6.40
N LYS A 107 -9.15 53.27 -6.66
CA LYS A 107 -7.88 53.63 -6.00
C LYS A 107 -7.92 55.08 -5.50
N GLY A 108 -7.00 55.45 -4.61
CA GLY A 108 -6.84 56.80 -4.07
C GLY A 108 -7.79 57.16 -2.92
N HIS A 109 -8.51 56.18 -2.36
CA HIS A 109 -9.45 56.42 -1.27
C HIS A 109 -8.73 56.46 0.08
N LYS A 110 -9.18 57.31 1.01
CA LYS A 110 -8.64 57.39 2.38
C LYS A 110 -9.72 57.06 3.39
N TYR A 111 -9.38 56.24 4.38
CA TYR A 111 -10.30 55.76 5.41
C TYR A 111 -9.73 56.05 6.80
N SER A 112 -10.57 56.51 7.72
CA SER A 112 -10.16 56.91 9.08
C SER A 112 -9.59 55.78 9.92
N VAL A 113 -9.89 54.52 9.57
CA VAL A 113 -9.40 53.31 10.27
C VAL A 113 -8.15 52.70 9.63
N MET A 114 -7.81 53.13 8.41
CA MET A 114 -6.63 52.68 7.64
C MET A 114 -5.48 53.66 7.85
N LEU A 115 -4.89 53.61 9.04
CA LEU A 115 -3.86 54.56 9.48
C LEU A 115 -2.46 53.97 9.35
N GLY A 116 -1.51 54.80 8.89
CA GLY A 116 -0.08 54.53 8.89
C GLY A 116 0.55 54.65 10.28
N ARG A 117 1.87 54.44 10.38
CA ARG A 117 2.61 54.53 11.66
C ARG A 117 2.58 55.93 12.29
N ASP A 118 2.39 56.95 11.46
CA ASP A 118 2.29 58.36 11.85
C ASP A 118 0.87 58.76 12.30
N GLY A 119 -0.07 57.81 12.33
CA GLY A 119 -1.47 58.04 12.69
C GLY A 119 -2.29 58.73 11.59
N LYS A 120 -1.75 58.91 10.37
CA LYS A 120 -2.48 59.53 9.25
C LYS A 120 -3.10 58.47 8.32
N PRO A 121 -4.23 58.77 7.65
CA PRO A 121 -4.84 57.87 6.68
C PRO A 121 -3.94 57.62 5.46
N VAL A 122 -3.70 56.35 5.13
CA VAL A 122 -2.95 55.95 3.94
C VAL A 122 -3.86 55.86 2.71
N PRO A 123 -3.34 56.04 1.47
CA PRO A 123 -4.06 55.72 0.25
C PRO A 123 -4.44 54.23 0.20
N CYS A 124 -5.70 53.95 -0.12
CA CYS A 124 -6.25 52.61 -0.19
C CYS A 124 -6.89 52.32 -1.55
N LEU A 125 -6.78 51.04 -1.91
CA LEU A 125 -7.46 50.39 -3.00
C LEU A 125 -8.70 49.68 -2.46
N VAL A 126 -9.81 49.82 -3.17
CA VAL A 126 -11.13 49.34 -2.76
C VAL A 126 -11.62 48.36 -3.81
N ASP A 127 -11.88 47.14 -3.38
CA ASP A 127 -12.41 46.05 -4.18
C ASP A 127 -13.88 45.80 -3.78
N TYR A 128 -14.79 45.88 -4.75
CA TYR A 128 -16.23 45.61 -4.57
C TYR A 128 -16.57 44.25 -5.16
N SER A 129 -17.39 43.47 -4.46
CA SER A 129 -17.88 42.18 -4.95
C SER A 129 -19.24 41.84 -4.35
N THR A 130 -20.02 41.03 -5.05
CA THR A 130 -21.30 40.51 -4.52
C THR A 130 -21.18 39.03 -4.16
N CYS A 131 -21.90 38.60 -3.12
CA CYS A 131 -22.10 37.18 -2.88
C CYS A 131 -22.85 36.60 -4.08
N GLN A 132 -22.27 35.57 -4.71
CA GLN A 132 -22.86 34.93 -5.87
C GLN A 132 -24.02 33.99 -5.51
N GLY A 133 -24.22 33.74 -4.21
CA GLY A 133 -25.24 32.84 -3.68
C GLY A 133 -24.80 31.37 -3.71
N VAL A 134 -25.78 30.48 -3.84
CA VAL A 134 -25.60 29.02 -3.84
C VAL A 134 -26.27 28.39 -5.06
N ARG A 135 -25.95 27.14 -5.34
CA ARG A 135 -26.70 26.30 -6.27
C ARG A 135 -27.65 25.40 -5.49
N ILE A 136 -28.88 25.30 -5.94
CA ILE A 136 -29.90 24.43 -5.35
C ILE A 136 -30.45 23.50 -6.44
N CYS A 137 -30.87 22.30 -6.04
CA CYS A 137 -31.66 21.48 -6.96
C CYS A 137 -33.01 22.16 -7.23
N PRO A 138 -33.55 22.15 -8.46
CA PRO A 138 -34.87 22.73 -8.76
C PRO A 138 -36.02 22.12 -7.96
N PHE A 139 -35.88 20.87 -7.53
CA PHE A 139 -36.85 20.12 -6.72
C PHE A 139 -36.70 20.36 -5.22
N VAL A 140 -35.93 21.37 -4.83
CA VAL A 140 -35.80 21.77 -3.43
C VAL A 140 -37.09 22.38 -2.92
N SER A 141 -37.41 22.08 -1.66
CA SER A 141 -38.59 22.61 -0.97
C SER A 141 -38.51 24.14 -0.78
N ASP A 142 -39.66 24.80 -0.75
CA ASP A 142 -39.71 26.27 -0.78
C ASP A 142 -39.13 26.92 0.48
N ASP A 143 -39.15 26.23 1.63
CA ASP A 143 -38.50 26.66 2.88
C ASP A 143 -37.00 26.90 2.71
N ILE A 144 -36.32 26.08 1.90
CA ILE A 144 -34.88 26.24 1.61
C ILE A 144 -34.66 27.43 0.66
N LYS A 145 -35.60 27.72 -0.25
CA LYS A 145 -35.48 28.85 -1.20
C LYS A 145 -35.63 30.21 -0.52
N ILE A 146 -36.46 30.29 0.52
CA ILE A 146 -36.71 31.53 1.28
C ILE A 146 -35.81 31.70 2.50
N THR A 147 -34.91 30.74 2.77
CA THR A 147 -33.97 30.82 3.88
C THR A 147 -33.07 32.05 3.74
N SER A 148 -32.95 32.83 4.80
CA SER A 148 -32.02 33.96 4.90
C SER A 148 -31.30 33.98 6.24
N HIS A 149 -30.11 34.57 6.27
CA HIS A 149 -29.32 34.73 7.49
C HIS A 149 -28.50 36.01 7.47
N THR A 150 -28.30 36.60 8.64
CA THR A 150 -27.34 37.69 8.88
C THR A 150 -26.06 37.21 9.56
N GLU A 151 -26.11 36.05 10.19
CA GLU A 151 -25.00 35.44 10.90
C GLU A 151 -24.85 34.00 10.42
N GLY A 152 -23.60 33.56 10.25
CA GLY A 152 -23.28 32.19 9.89
C GLY A 152 -22.21 31.63 10.83
N SER A 153 -22.32 30.36 11.16
CA SER A 153 -21.28 29.64 11.89
C SER A 153 -21.34 28.16 11.54
N ARG A 154 -20.27 27.42 11.86
CA ARG A 154 -20.26 25.96 11.68
C ARG A 154 -21.36 25.27 12.51
N VAL A 155 -21.65 25.80 13.71
CA VAL A 155 -22.73 25.31 14.57
C VAL A 155 -24.10 25.60 13.96
N ALA A 156 -24.32 26.82 13.46
CA ALA A 156 -25.57 27.18 12.80
C ALA A 156 -25.79 26.34 11.52
N LEU A 157 -24.73 26.07 10.76
CA LEU A 157 -24.78 25.17 9.62
C LEU A 157 -25.14 23.74 10.03
N GLN A 158 -24.53 23.21 11.10
CA GLN A 158 -24.84 21.87 11.60
C GLN A 158 -26.32 21.78 12.01
N LEU A 159 -26.81 22.75 12.79
CA LEU A 159 -28.22 22.82 13.17
C LEU A 159 -29.15 22.87 11.95
N GLN A 160 -28.80 23.67 10.94
CA GLN A 160 -29.53 23.75 9.67
C GLN A 160 -29.55 22.40 8.94
N LEU A 161 -28.45 21.66 8.93
CA LEU A 161 -28.37 20.33 8.32
C LEU A 161 -29.17 19.29 9.11
N ASP A 162 -29.09 19.32 10.44
CA ASP A 162 -29.84 18.42 11.32
C ASP A 162 -31.34 18.65 11.18
N GLN A 163 -31.81 19.90 11.14
CA GLN A 163 -33.21 20.24 10.89
C GLN A 163 -33.71 19.72 9.54
N ARG A 164 -32.88 19.82 8.49
CA ARG A 164 -33.20 19.26 7.16
C ARG A 164 -33.26 17.74 7.15
N ASN A 165 -32.48 17.09 8.01
CA ASN A 165 -32.38 15.64 8.09
C ASN A 165 -33.31 15.03 9.17
N ALA A 166 -33.90 15.85 10.05
CA ALA A 166 -34.67 15.41 11.22
C ALA A 166 -35.91 14.55 10.88
N GLY A 167 -36.37 14.58 9.63
CA GLY A 167 -37.48 13.75 9.12
C GLY A 167 -37.06 12.52 8.31
N ARG A 168 -35.75 12.29 8.09
CA ARG A 168 -35.26 11.17 7.28
C ARG A 168 -34.91 9.99 8.19
N ALA A 169 -35.61 8.87 8.03
CA ALA A 169 -35.27 7.63 8.72
C ALA A 169 -33.88 7.13 8.30
N TYR A 170 -33.26 6.25 9.11
CA TYR A 170 -32.06 5.53 8.72
C TYR A 170 -32.25 4.86 7.35
N PHE A 171 -31.23 4.91 6.49
CA PHE A 171 -31.22 4.28 5.17
C PHE A 171 -31.77 2.84 5.22
N THR A 172 -32.76 2.54 4.39
CA THR A 172 -33.31 1.19 4.24
C THR A 172 -32.63 0.45 3.10
N ALA A 173 -32.64 -0.89 3.15
CA ALA A 173 -32.09 -1.70 2.05
C ALA A 173 -32.88 -1.46 0.75
N GLU A 174 -34.19 -1.24 0.87
CA GLU A 174 -35.10 -0.91 -0.23
C GLU A 174 -34.74 0.43 -0.88
N GLU A 175 -34.42 1.47 -0.10
CA GLU A 175 -33.95 2.76 -0.60
C GLU A 175 -32.63 2.60 -1.37
N GLU A 176 -31.67 1.83 -0.84
CA GLU A 176 -30.38 1.61 -1.50
C GLU A 176 -30.53 0.85 -2.82
N ILE A 177 -31.35 -0.21 -2.83
CA ILE A 177 -31.66 -0.99 -4.04
C ILE A 177 -32.32 -0.10 -5.09
N LEU A 178 -33.28 0.74 -4.69
CA LEU A 178 -33.96 1.66 -5.60
C LEU A 178 -32.99 2.70 -6.18
N ASN A 179 -32.15 3.32 -5.34
CA ASN A 179 -31.15 4.29 -5.78
C ASN A 179 -30.10 3.68 -6.71
N LYS A 180 -29.66 2.45 -6.44
CA LYS A 180 -28.78 1.69 -7.33
C LYS A 180 -29.46 1.43 -8.67
N THR A 181 -30.73 1.00 -8.67
CA THR A 181 -31.50 0.77 -9.89
C THR A 181 -31.60 2.04 -10.73
N ILE A 182 -31.96 3.17 -10.12
CA ILE A 182 -32.08 4.47 -10.81
C ILE A 182 -30.74 4.90 -11.41
N THR A 183 -29.67 4.85 -10.60
CA THR A 183 -28.31 5.24 -11.02
C THR A 183 -27.86 4.40 -12.21
N TRP A 184 -28.15 3.11 -12.16
CA TRP A 184 -27.71 2.16 -13.17
C TRP A 184 -28.52 2.26 -14.46
N PHE A 185 -29.86 2.37 -14.37
CA PHE A 185 -30.72 2.67 -15.52
C PHE A 185 -30.21 3.90 -16.27
N ARG A 186 -29.88 4.94 -15.51
CA ARG A 186 -29.40 6.22 -16.04
C ARG A 186 -28.00 6.12 -16.65
N PHE A 187 -27.09 5.34 -16.07
CA PHE A 187 -25.78 5.08 -16.68
C PHE A 187 -25.95 4.49 -18.09
N ILE A 188 -26.89 3.56 -18.26
CA ILE A 188 -27.18 2.93 -19.55
C ILE A 188 -27.85 3.89 -20.53
N THR A 189 -28.81 4.70 -20.10
CA THR A 189 -29.46 5.68 -20.98
C THR A 189 -28.47 6.73 -21.49
N ASP A 190 -27.59 7.22 -20.61
CA ASP A 190 -26.65 8.32 -20.92
C ASP A 190 -25.43 7.83 -21.73
N ASN A 191 -24.95 6.60 -21.48
CA ASN A 191 -23.69 6.11 -22.07
C ASN A 191 -23.87 5.00 -23.12
N GLY A 192 -25.07 4.41 -23.21
CA GLY A 192 -25.29 3.17 -23.95
C GLY A 192 -24.53 1.97 -23.36
N CYS A 193 -24.73 0.79 -23.95
CA CYS A 193 -23.93 -0.38 -23.61
C CYS A 193 -22.49 -0.20 -24.15
N ARG A 194 -21.51 -0.09 -23.25
CA ARG A 194 -20.08 0.02 -23.61
C ARG A 194 -19.36 -1.33 -23.67
N TYR A 195 -20.09 -2.43 -23.56
CA TYR A 195 -19.51 -3.77 -23.58
C TYR A 195 -19.10 -4.11 -25.02
N THR A 196 -17.80 -4.28 -25.26
CA THR A 196 -17.33 -5.02 -26.44
C THR A 196 -17.74 -6.47 -26.26
N LEU A 197 -18.57 -6.99 -27.17
CA LEU A 197 -18.89 -8.42 -27.25
C LEU A 197 -17.57 -9.21 -27.24
N GLN A 198 -17.24 -9.80 -26.09
CA GLN A 198 -16.18 -10.79 -26.01
C GLN A 198 -16.81 -12.09 -26.49
N GLU A 199 -16.38 -12.48 -27.69
CA GLU A 199 -16.79 -13.66 -28.47
C GLU A 199 -18.10 -13.48 -29.26
N ALA A 200 -18.07 -13.97 -30.50
CA ALA A 200 -19.22 -14.05 -31.38
C ALA A 200 -20.17 -15.14 -30.85
N THR A 201 -20.95 -14.81 -29.82
CA THR A 201 -22.14 -15.59 -29.52
C THR A 201 -23.14 -15.35 -30.66
N GLU A 202 -23.34 -16.39 -31.47
CA GLU A 202 -24.39 -16.47 -32.49
C GLU A 202 -25.75 -16.30 -31.81
N TYR A 203 -26.22 -15.04 -31.70
CA TYR A 203 -27.59 -14.72 -31.34
C TYR A 203 -28.40 -14.63 -32.63
N ASN A 204 -29.35 -15.54 -32.80
CA ASN A 204 -30.32 -15.50 -33.90
C ASN A 204 -31.28 -14.32 -33.71
N GLU A 205 -31.67 -13.67 -34.80
CA GLU A 205 -32.68 -12.58 -34.85
C GLU A 205 -34.03 -12.94 -34.20
N GLN A 206 -34.29 -14.22 -33.94
CA GLN A 206 -35.53 -14.70 -33.31
C GLN A 206 -35.61 -14.46 -31.80
N ASP A 207 -34.49 -14.19 -31.12
CA ASP A 207 -34.45 -14.10 -29.64
C ASP A 207 -34.37 -12.65 -29.10
N CYS A 208 -34.35 -11.63 -29.98
CA CYS A 208 -34.39 -10.22 -29.57
C CYS A 208 -35.12 -9.36 -30.62
N GLU A 209 -36.39 -9.05 -30.35
CA GLU A 209 -37.28 -8.25 -31.23
C GLU A 209 -36.81 -6.80 -31.50
N HIS A 210 -35.73 -6.35 -30.86
CA HIS A 210 -35.20 -4.99 -30.97
C HIS A 210 -33.83 -4.90 -31.67
N TYR A 211 -33.28 -6.01 -32.16
CA TYR A 211 -32.04 -6.02 -32.93
C TYR A 211 -32.32 -5.60 -34.38
N GLY A 212 -31.83 -4.43 -34.79
CA GLY A 212 -32.04 -3.92 -36.15
C GLY A 212 -31.09 -2.79 -36.56
N SER A 213 -31.07 -2.46 -37.85
CA SER A 213 -30.17 -1.45 -38.43
C SER A 213 -30.30 -0.04 -37.80
N PHE A 214 -31.44 0.24 -37.15
CA PHE A 214 -31.73 1.51 -36.46
C PHE A 214 -31.45 1.49 -34.94
N SER A 215 -31.17 0.33 -34.33
CA SER A 215 -30.81 0.22 -32.89
C SER A 215 -29.80 -0.91 -32.68
N ARG A 216 -28.54 -0.52 -32.46
CA ARG A 216 -27.42 -1.45 -32.13
C ARG A 216 -27.22 -1.67 -30.63
N LYS A 217 -28.14 -1.18 -29.79
CA LYS A 217 -28.01 -1.21 -28.33
C LYS A 217 -28.64 -2.50 -27.80
N HIS A 218 -27.82 -3.54 -27.62
CA HIS A 218 -28.22 -4.76 -26.91
C HIS A 218 -27.74 -4.70 -25.46
N PHE A 219 -28.44 -5.38 -24.56
CA PHE A 219 -28.06 -5.44 -23.17
C PHE A 219 -28.52 -6.76 -22.55
N VAL A 220 -27.57 -7.58 -22.05
CA VAL A 220 -27.80 -8.91 -21.47
C VAL A 220 -27.49 -8.86 -19.97
N LEU A 221 -28.50 -9.10 -19.13
CA LEU A 221 -28.31 -9.35 -17.69
C LEU A 221 -28.19 -10.84 -17.45
N TYR A 222 -27.08 -11.29 -16.86
CA TYR A 222 -26.96 -12.66 -16.34
C TYR A 222 -27.59 -12.74 -14.94
N PRO A 223 -28.79 -13.34 -14.77
CA PRO A 223 -29.52 -13.32 -13.50
C PRO A 223 -28.82 -14.11 -12.39
N ALA A 224 -27.89 -15.01 -12.75
CA ALA A 224 -27.19 -15.90 -11.81
C ALA A 224 -26.28 -15.18 -10.79
N HIS A 225 -25.97 -13.90 -11.02
CA HIS A 225 -25.21 -13.05 -10.07
C HIS A 225 -25.97 -11.76 -9.68
N GLY A 226 -27.27 -11.66 -10.03
CA GLY A 226 -28.10 -10.45 -9.99
C GLY A 226 -28.61 -10.01 -8.61
N GLY A 227 -27.73 -9.86 -7.63
CA GLY A 227 -28.06 -9.21 -6.36
C GLY A 227 -27.65 -7.73 -6.37
N GLY A 228 -28.60 -6.80 -6.28
CA GLY A 228 -28.28 -5.38 -6.03
C GLY A 228 -29.20 -4.34 -6.66
N TYR A 229 -30.16 -4.74 -7.49
CA TYR A 229 -31.11 -3.85 -8.17
C TYR A 229 -32.53 -4.40 -8.08
N ASN A 230 -33.52 -3.53 -8.01
CA ASN A 230 -34.93 -3.87 -8.21
C ASN A 230 -35.17 -4.15 -9.70
N PHE A 231 -35.25 -5.44 -10.06
CA PHE A 231 -35.43 -5.89 -11.45
C PHE A 231 -36.80 -5.52 -12.02
N GLU A 232 -37.87 -5.63 -11.22
CA GLU A 232 -39.24 -5.24 -11.62
C GLU A 232 -39.28 -3.77 -12.00
N TYR A 233 -38.70 -2.91 -11.15
CA TYR A 233 -38.61 -1.48 -11.41
C TYR A 233 -37.74 -1.17 -12.63
N LEU A 234 -36.61 -1.85 -12.78
CA LEU A 234 -35.69 -1.65 -13.89
C LEU A 234 -36.33 -2.00 -15.24
N CYS A 235 -37.00 -3.15 -15.32
CA CYS A 235 -37.74 -3.57 -16.51
C CYS A 235 -38.85 -2.57 -16.84
N ALA A 236 -39.61 -2.14 -15.82
CA ALA A 236 -40.65 -1.15 -15.99
C ALA A 236 -40.12 0.18 -16.54
N LEU A 237 -38.96 0.64 -16.07
CA LEU A 237 -38.27 1.84 -16.59
C LEU A 237 -37.82 1.69 -18.05
N ILE A 238 -37.34 0.50 -18.45
CA ILE A 238 -36.86 0.24 -19.82
C ILE A 238 -38.02 0.20 -20.82
N VAL A 239 -39.12 -0.46 -20.47
CA VAL A 239 -40.30 -0.60 -21.36
C VAL A 239 -41.32 0.53 -21.19
N ASN A 240 -41.03 1.50 -20.32
CA ASN A 240 -41.90 2.61 -19.96
C ASN A 240 -43.29 2.18 -19.43
N ASP A 241 -43.32 1.17 -18.55
CA ASP A 241 -44.51 0.68 -17.85
C ASP A 241 -44.92 1.65 -16.72
N GLU A 242 -45.64 2.70 -17.09
CA GLU A 242 -46.13 3.76 -16.20
C GLU A 242 -46.89 3.26 -14.95
N PRO A 243 -47.80 2.27 -15.02
CA PRO A 243 -48.45 1.69 -13.85
C PRO A 243 -47.48 1.11 -12.82
N VAL A 244 -46.52 0.28 -13.26
CA VAL A 244 -45.56 -0.39 -12.35
C VAL A 244 -44.57 0.63 -11.78
N ILE A 245 -44.08 1.53 -12.62
CA ILE A 245 -43.27 2.69 -12.23
C ILE A 245 -43.96 3.49 -11.12
N SER A 246 -45.20 3.91 -11.37
CA SER A 246 -45.97 4.77 -10.46
C SER A 246 -46.21 4.08 -9.12
N LYS A 247 -46.49 2.76 -9.13
CA LYS A 247 -46.69 1.97 -7.92
C LYS A 247 -45.43 1.96 -7.04
N ILE A 248 -44.26 1.66 -7.63
CA ILE A 248 -43.00 1.54 -6.89
C ILE A 248 -42.53 2.90 -6.38
N GLU A 249 -42.61 3.95 -7.20
CA GLU A 249 -42.19 5.30 -6.79
C GLU A 249 -43.11 5.91 -5.75
N LEU A 250 -44.44 5.68 -5.84
CA LEU A 250 -45.38 6.15 -4.83
C LEU A 250 -45.18 5.41 -3.50
N GLN A 251 -44.88 4.11 -3.54
CA GLN A 251 -44.54 3.34 -2.35
C GLN A 251 -43.24 3.85 -1.71
N ALA A 252 -42.21 4.16 -2.51
CA ALA A 252 -40.98 4.79 -2.02
C ALA A 252 -41.27 6.16 -1.39
N HIS A 253 -42.11 6.99 -2.04
CA HIS A 253 -42.51 8.30 -1.53
C HIS A 253 -43.24 8.22 -0.18
N GLN A 254 -44.18 7.27 -0.02
CA GLN A 254 -44.86 7.02 1.25
C GLN A 254 -43.90 6.61 2.37
N GLN A 255 -42.78 5.97 2.02
CA GLN A 255 -41.71 5.60 2.95
C GLN A 255 -40.65 6.70 3.13
N GLY A 256 -40.82 7.86 2.48
CA GLY A 256 -39.96 9.03 2.65
C GLY A 256 -38.70 9.06 1.78
N TYR A 257 -38.61 8.25 0.71
CA TYR A 257 -37.46 8.23 -0.21
C TYR A 257 -37.88 8.11 -1.69
N GLY A 258 -36.91 8.12 -2.61
CA GLY A 258 -37.14 7.93 -4.05
C GLY A 258 -37.35 9.23 -4.84
N PRO A 259 -37.59 9.13 -6.17
CA PRO A 259 -37.49 10.26 -7.10
C PRO A 259 -38.61 11.30 -7.00
N LEU A 260 -39.69 10.97 -6.28
CA LEU A 260 -40.83 11.87 -6.02
C LEU A 260 -40.67 12.71 -4.74
N MET A 261 -39.64 12.45 -3.91
CA MET A 261 -39.38 13.23 -2.71
C MET A 261 -38.78 14.60 -3.04
N SER A 262 -39.10 15.59 -2.19
CA SER A 262 -38.44 16.89 -2.22
C SER A 262 -36.94 16.75 -1.94
N CYS A 263 -36.14 17.57 -2.62
CA CYS A 263 -34.70 17.55 -2.49
C CYS A 263 -34.23 18.51 -1.40
N THR A 264 -33.14 18.18 -0.70
CA THR A 264 -32.47 19.08 0.25
C THR A 264 -31.08 19.50 -0.23
N THR A 265 -30.71 19.14 -1.46
CA THR A 265 -29.36 19.34 -2.01
C THR A 265 -29.08 20.82 -2.28
N VAL A 266 -28.13 21.36 -1.53
CA VAL A 266 -27.56 22.71 -1.70
C VAL A 266 -26.05 22.59 -1.90
N ARG A 267 -25.49 23.39 -2.80
CA ARG A 267 -24.06 23.44 -3.08
C ARG A 267 -23.54 24.86 -3.20
N ASN A 268 -22.25 25.03 -2.93
CA ASN A 268 -21.57 26.28 -3.21
C ASN A 268 -21.58 26.56 -4.71
N ILE A 269 -21.68 27.83 -5.09
CA ILE A 269 -21.65 28.25 -6.50
C ILE A 269 -20.35 27.87 -7.22
N SER A 270 -19.25 27.73 -6.47
CA SER A 270 -17.93 27.31 -6.94
C SER A 270 -17.81 25.81 -7.20
N SER A 271 -18.84 25.02 -6.85
CA SER A 271 -18.87 23.59 -7.13
C SER A 271 -18.77 23.31 -8.64
N VAL A 272 -17.83 22.44 -9.02
CA VAL A 272 -17.69 21.95 -10.41
C VAL A 272 -18.86 21.04 -10.79
N LYS A 273 -19.50 20.38 -9.81
CA LYS A 273 -20.66 19.53 -10.06
C LYS A 273 -21.85 20.40 -10.48
N VAL A 274 -22.30 20.21 -11.71
CA VAL A 274 -23.42 20.94 -12.35
C VAL A 274 -24.77 20.35 -11.95
N ASN A 275 -24.82 19.03 -11.78
CA ASN A 275 -26.07 18.31 -11.55
C ASN A 275 -26.29 17.92 -10.07
N CYS A 276 -27.56 17.79 -9.69
CA CYS A 276 -27.97 17.15 -8.43
C CYS A 276 -27.48 15.69 -8.39
N GLU A 277 -27.18 15.14 -7.21
CA GLU A 277 -26.80 13.71 -7.08
C GLU A 277 -28.00 12.78 -6.95
N ASN A 278 -29.16 13.31 -6.58
CA ASN A 278 -30.39 12.55 -6.46
C ASN A 278 -31.12 12.54 -7.82
N GLY A 279 -31.69 11.39 -8.19
CA GLY A 279 -32.58 11.30 -9.34
C GLY A 279 -33.92 11.96 -9.06
N HIS A 280 -34.42 12.76 -10.00
CA HIS A 280 -35.71 13.45 -9.91
C HIS A 280 -36.58 13.17 -11.13
N ARG A 281 -37.90 13.07 -10.92
CA ARG A 281 -38.92 13.01 -11.98
C ARG A 281 -39.33 14.40 -12.43
N THR A 282 -39.46 14.63 -13.73
CA THR A 282 -39.97 15.88 -14.31
C THR A 282 -41.51 15.92 -14.25
N SER A 283 -42.11 17.13 -14.27
CA SER A 283 -43.57 17.31 -14.27
C SER A 283 -44.30 16.64 -15.44
N SER A 284 -43.60 16.44 -16.57
CA SER A 284 -43.97 15.48 -17.60
C SER A 284 -43.30 14.15 -17.27
N LYS A 285 -44.07 13.19 -16.74
CA LYS A 285 -43.63 11.91 -16.14
C LYS A 285 -42.66 11.04 -16.95
N ALA A 286 -42.29 11.38 -18.18
CA ALA A 286 -41.50 10.54 -19.09
C ALA A 286 -39.99 10.47 -18.80
N ASP A 287 -39.36 11.53 -18.26
CA ASP A 287 -37.89 11.59 -18.17
C ASP A 287 -37.38 11.68 -16.70
N MET A 288 -36.52 10.74 -16.31
CA MET A 288 -35.68 10.81 -15.10
C MET A 288 -34.40 11.60 -15.41
N LEU A 289 -34.24 12.78 -14.80
CA LEU A 289 -33.10 13.67 -15.06
C LEU A 289 -32.14 13.77 -13.86
N MET A 290 -30.85 13.91 -14.17
CA MET A 290 -29.94 14.66 -13.28
C MET A 290 -30.32 16.10 -13.57
N THR A 291 -31.03 16.74 -12.66
CA THR A 291 -31.41 18.12 -12.89
C THR A 291 -30.17 19.00 -12.71
N GLU A 292 -29.88 19.82 -13.72
CA GLU A 292 -28.90 20.90 -13.57
C GLU A 292 -29.33 21.78 -12.40
N MET A 293 -28.40 22.01 -11.47
CA MET A 293 -28.69 22.81 -10.30
C MET A 293 -28.81 24.28 -10.70
N VAL A 294 -29.88 24.92 -10.22
CA VAL A 294 -30.17 26.32 -10.50
C VAL A 294 -29.49 27.23 -9.50
N ARG A 295 -29.12 28.42 -9.96
CA ARG A 295 -28.51 29.44 -9.10
C ARG A 295 -29.59 30.11 -8.25
N LEU A 296 -29.37 30.13 -6.94
CA LEU A 296 -30.10 30.98 -5.99
C LEU A 296 -29.23 32.22 -5.71
N PRO A 297 -29.57 33.39 -6.27
CA PRO A 297 -28.77 34.61 -6.12
C PRO A 297 -28.81 35.17 -4.70
N CYS A 298 -27.81 36.00 -4.37
CA CYS A 298 -27.74 36.70 -3.09
C CYS A 298 -27.83 38.22 -3.30
N SER A 299 -28.46 38.93 -2.35
CA SER A 299 -28.46 40.40 -2.29
C SER A 299 -27.28 40.98 -1.51
N SER A 300 -26.53 40.16 -0.77
CA SER A 300 -25.39 40.60 0.04
C SER A 300 -24.18 40.96 -0.83
N HIS A 301 -23.44 41.97 -0.37
CA HIS A 301 -22.23 42.45 -1.04
C HIS A 301 -21.14 42.85 -0.03
N PHE A 302 -19.91 42.81 -0.52
CA PHE A 302 -18.69 43.01 0.25
C PHE A 302 -17.87 44.14 -0.35
N THR A 303 -17.37 45.01 0.52
CA THR A 303 -16.35 46.01 0.18
C THR A 303 -15.07 45.65 0.91
N VAL A 304 -13.99 45.41 0.18
CA VAL A 304 -12.67 45.11 0.75
C VAL A 304 -11.77 46.31 0.51
N VAL A 305 -11.26 46.89 1.58
CA VAL A 305 -10.35 48.03 1.54
C VAL A 305 -8.97 47.54 1.97
N ARG A 306 -7.98 47.76 1.10
CA ARG A 306 -6.58 47.42 1.34
C ARG A 306 -5.65 48.59 1.02
N PRO A 307 -4.50 48.73 1.69
CA PRO A 307 -3.50 49.73 1.33
C PRO A 307 -3.05 49.58 -0.13
N GLU A 308 -2.69 50.71 -0.76
CA GLU A 308 -2.04 50.69 -2.07
C GLU A 308 -0.63 50.08 -1.99
N ASP A 309 -0.13 49.61 -3.13
CA ASP A 309 1.20 49.04 -3.25
C ASP A 309 2.25 50.07 -2.78
N GLY A 310 3.08 49.68 -1.81
CA GLY A 310 4.04 50.56 -1.12
C GLY A 310 3.65 50.94 0.31
N TYR A 311 2.37 50.92 0.67
CA TYR A 311 1.90 51.32 2.03
C TYR A 311 1.65 50.15 2.98
N TRP A 312 1.93 48.92 2.54
CA TRP A 312 1.69 47.70 3.31
C TRP A 312 2.49 47.63 4.62
N GLU A 313 3.73 48.13 4.64
CA GLU A 313 4.55 48.15 5.87
C GLU A 313 4.12 49.22 6.89
N GLU A 314 3.45 50.26 6.40
CA GLU A 314 2.94 51.36 7.22
C GLU A 314 1.57 51.02 7.79
N CYS A 315 0.73 50.31 7.02
CA CYS A 315 -0.61 49.90 7.43
C CYS A 315 -0.88 48.42 7.09
N PRO A 316 -0.45 47.45 7.92
CA PRO A 316 -0.69 46.03 7.68
C PRO A 316 -2.12 45.63 8.11
N LYS A 317 -3.13 46.30 7.56
CA LYS A 317 -4.54 46.09 7.90
C LYS A 317 -5.37 45.96 6.64
N ILE A 318 -6.43 45.19 6.71
CA ILE A 318 -7.47 45.09 5.68
C ILE A 318 -8.82 45.32 6.36
N LEU A 319 -9.65 46.17 5.77
CA LEU A 319 -11.01 46.40 6.23
C LEU A 319 -11.98 45.70 5.28
N LEU A 320 -12.72 44.73 5.79
CA LEU A 320 -13.85 44.11 5.11
C LEU A 320 -15.15 44.76 5.61
N ILE A 321 -16.03 45.14 4.71
CA ILE A 321 -17.34 45.70 5.03
C ILE A 321 -18.41 44.82 4.38
N CYS A 322 -19.31 44.32 5.20
CA CYS A 322 -20.40 43.42 4.84
C CYS A 322 -21.72 44.17 4.88
N HIS A 323 -22.51 44.01 3.83
CA HIS A 323 -23.78 44.72 3.63
C HIS A 323 -24.91 43.74 3.30
N SER A 324 -26.12 44.07 3.77
CA SER A 324 -27.37 43.37 3.50
C SER A 324 -27.41 41.89 3.98
N PRO A 325 -28.60 41.36 4.29
CA PRO A 325 -28.72 39.95 4.70
C PRO A 325 -28.43 39.00 3.52
N HIS A 326 -27.97 37.79 3.82
CA HIS A 326 -27.84 36.73 2.82
C HIS A 326 -29.22 36.10 2.54
N THR A 327 -29.65 36.09 1.28
CA THR A 327 -30.92 35.50 0.83
C THR A 327 -30.78 34.06 0.33
N HIS A 328 -29.94 33.28 1.00
CA HIS A 328 -29.73 31.86 0.71
C HIS A 328 -29.33 31.14 1.99
N PRO A 329 -29.43 29.80 2.05
CA PRO A 329 -28.91 29.04 3.18
C PRO A 329 -27.41 29.19 3.41
N ILE A 330 -26.94 28.91 4.63
CA ILE A 330 -25.51 28.93 4.96
C ILE A 330 -24.74 27.99 4.03
N PRO A 331 -23.76 28.48 3.22
CA PRO A 331 -22.98 27.64 2.32
C PRO A 331 -22.01 26.71 3.07
N LEU A 332 -21.61 25.61 2.44
CA LEU A 332 -20.71 24.61 3.03
C LEU A 332 -19.26 25.13 3.09
N PRO A 333 -18.48 24.87 4.15
CA PRO A 333 -17.08 25.32 4.24
C PRO A 333 -16.16 24.38 3.43
N THR A 334 -16.24 24.45 2.09
CA THR A 334 -15.48 23.58 1.19
C THR A 334 -14.04 24.02 0.98
N THR A 335 -13.69 25.27 1.28
CA THR A 335 -12.31 25.77 1.16
C THR A 335 -11.57 25.56 2.46
N THR A 336 -10.37 24.97 2.43
CA THR A 336 -9.52 24.84 3.62
C THR A 336 -8.86 26.19 3.95
N PRO A 337 -8.99 26.72 5.17
CA PRO A 337 -8.31 27.92 5.61
C PRO A 337 -6.79 27.82 5.43
N VAL A 338 -6.16 28.95 5.11
CA VAL A 338 -4.74 28.99 4.73
C VAL A 338 -3.81 28.51 5.84
N GLN A 339 -4.12 28.83 7.10
CA GLN A 339 -3.37 28.40 8.27
C GLN A 339 -3.37 26.87 8.41
N ILE A 340 -4.54 26.25 8.26
CA ILE A 340 -4.68 24.78 8.33
C ILE A 340 -4.00 24.12 7.13
N LYS A 341 -4.13 24.71 5.95
CA LYS A 341 -3.42 24.25 4.75
C LYS A 341 -1.90 24.34 4.92
N ALA A 342 -1.39 25.39 5.58
CA ALA A 342 0.03 25.55 5.87
C ALA A 342 0.51 24.48 6.86
N GLU A 343 -0.27 24.20 7.91
CA GLU A 343 0.01 23.14 8.89
C GLU A 343 0.08 21.76 8.22
N ILE A 344 -0.90 21.43 7.36
CA ILE A 344 -0.90 20.17 6.60
C ILE A 344 0.32 20.08 5.68
N LYS A 345 0.68 21.16 4.99
CA LYS A 345 1.86 21.18 4.13
C LYS A 345 3.16 21.02 4.93
N ALA A 346 3.26 21.63 6.10
CA ALA A 346 4.39 21.45 7.01
C ALA A 346 4.50 19.99 7.47
N LEU A 347 3.37 19.37 7.84
CA LEU A 347 3.32 17.95 8.18
C LEU A 347 3.69 17.05 7.01
N ILE A 348 3.28 17.36 5.77
CA ILE A 348 3.67 16.58 4.60
C ILE A 348 5.19 16.63 4.38
N ARG A 349 5.81 17.81 4.55
CA ARG A 349 7.26 17.99 4.37
C ARG A 349 8.08 17.27 5.44
N SER A 350 7.57 17.16 6.67
CA SER A 350 8.29 16.46 7.74
C SER A 350 8.35 14.94 7.57
N LEU A 351 7.62 14.36 6.62
CA LEU A 351 7.61 12.91 6.35
C LEU A 351 8.79 12.44 5.50
N GLU A 352 9.67 13.35 5.07
CA GLU A 352 10.95 13.08 4.37
C GLU A 352 10.90 11.87 3.41
N HIS A 353 11.50 10.74 3.80
CA HIS A 353 11.65 9.52 3.01
C HIS A 353 10.33 8.82 2.64
N GLU A 354 9.22 9.15 3.31
CA GLU A 354 7.91 8.58 3.00
C GLU A 354 7.12 9.38 1.96
N LEU A 355 7.56 10.61 1.65
CA LEU A 355 6.85 11.57 0.81
C LEU A 355 6.59 11.02 -0.60
N ALA A 356 7.57 10.34 -1.19
CA ALA A 356 7.52 9.89 -2.59
C ALA A 356 6.28 9.05 -2.96
N ASP A 357 5.78 8.19 -2.05
CA ASP A 357 4.53 7.43 -2.26
C ASP A 357 3.49 7.71 -1.18
N MET A 358 3.48 8.94 -0.68
CA MET A 358 2.47 9.39 0.26
C MET A 358 1.11 9.45 -0.44
N THR A 359 0.09 8.89 0.20
CA THR A 359 -1.30 8.96 -0.26
C THR A 359 -2.15 9.59 0.83
N PRO A 360 -3.32 10.17 0.52
CA PRO A 360 -4.19 10.75 1.54
C PRO A 360 -4.50 9.79 2.69
N ARG A 361 -4.76 8.51 2.38
CA ARG A 361 -5.03 7.49 3.40
C ARG A 361 -3.80 7.17 4.26
N ARG A 362 -2.59 7.09 3.67
CA ARG A 362 -1.35 6.87 4.43
C ARG A 362 -1.05 8.07 5.31
N PHE A 363 -1.23 9.29 4.80
CA PHE A 363 -1.05 10.54 5.52
C PHE A 363 -1.96 10.61 6.76
N CYS A 364 -3.27 10.39 6.59
CA CYS A 364 -4.22 10.43 7.71
C CYS A 364 -3.96 9.36 8.79
N ARG A 365 -3.27 8.27 8.46
CA ARG A 365 -2.92 7.18 9.39
C ARG A 365 -1.50 7.27 9.91
N HIS A 366 -0.71 8.24 9.45
CA HIS A 366 0.69 8.32 9.81
C HIS A 366 0.84 8.73 11.29
N PRO A 367 1.64 8.02 12.11
CA PRO A 367 1.74 8.31 13.54
C PRO A 367 2.10 9.77 13.86
N ALA A 368 3.02 10.38 13.10
CA ALA A 368 3.37 11.79 13.28
C ALA A 368 2.19 12.74 13.02
N VAL A 369 1.33 12.41 12.05
CA VAL A 369 0.13 13.21 11.73
C VAL A 369 -0.92 13.01 12.82
N ILE A 370 -1.15 11.77 13.26
CA ILE A 370 -2.09 11.48 14.35
C ILE A 370 -1.68 12.21 15.63
N ASN A 371 -0.40 12.15 16.01
CA ASN A 371 0.10 12.83 17.20
C ASN A 371 -0.05 14.34 17.09
N ARG A 372 0.30 14.92 15.93
CA ARG A 372 0.11 16.34 15.71
C ARG A 372 -1.35 16.75 15.77
N VAL A 373 -2.24 15.98 15.16
CA VAL A 373 -3.69 16.23 15.21
C VAL A 373 -4.23 16.12 16.65
N LYS A 374 -3.70 15.22 17.47
CA LYS A 374 -4.02 15.13 18.91
C LYS A 374 -3.59 16.36 19.70
N GLU A 375 -2.39 16.87 19.45
CA GLU A 375 -1.93 18.13 20.03
C GLU A 375 -2.83 19.31 19.62
N LEU A 376 -3.27 19.30 18.36
CA LEU A 376 -4.09 20.35 17.79
C LEU A 376 -5.57 20.23 18.24
N CYS A 377 -6.06 19.04 18.54
CA CYS A 377 -7.44 18.81 18.97
C CYS A 377 -7.47 18.03 20.29
N PRO A 378 -6.95 18.59 21.40
CA PRO A 378 -6.74 17.86 22.65
C PRO A 378 -8.04 17.42 23.33
N ALA A 379 -9.16 18.06 22.98
CA ALA A 379 -10.44 17.84 23.62
C ALA A 379 -11.35 16.87 22.83
N VAL A 380 -10.80 16.21 21.81
CA VAL A 380 -11.39 15.06 21.11
C VAL A 380 -10.57 13.82 21.44
N GLU A 381 -11.21 12.71 21.83
CA GLU A 381 -10.52 11.49 22.28
C GLU A 381 -9.69 10.83 21.15
N GLU A 382 -10.25 10.78 19.95
CA GLU A 382 -9.61 10.22 18.75
C GLU A 382 -9.70 11.19 17.56
N PRO A 383 -8.93 12.29 17.58
CA PRO A 383 -9.05 13.30 16.55
C PRO A 383 -8.43 12.81 15.25
N THR A 384 -9.09 13.18 14.16
CA THR A 384 -8.68 12.92 12.79
C THR A 384 -8.44 14.24 12.06
N VAL A 385 -7.77 14.20 10.90
CA VAL A 385 -7.49 15.40 10.09
C VAL A 385 -8.78 16.18 9.75
N VAL A 386 -9.95 15.54 9.71
CA VAL A 386 -11.24 16.20 9.47
C VAL A 386 -11.67 17.11 10.62
N HIS A 387 -11.21 16.84 11.85
CA HIS A 387 -11.49 17.69 13.02
C HIS A 387 -10.75 19.03 12.96
N LEU A 388 -9.65 19.11 12.19
CA LEU A 388 -9.02 20.40 11.89
C LEU A 388 -9.94 21.24 11.00
N HIS A 389 -10.60 20.64 10.01
CA HIS A 389 -11.49 21.36 9.11
C HIS A 389 -12.43 20.42 8.33
N PRO A 390 -13.75 20.72 8.22
CA PRO A 390 -14.70 19.88 7.47
C PRO A 390 -14.31 19.68 6.00
N SER A 391 -13.67 20.67 5.35
CA SER A 391 -13.20 20.53 3.96
C SER A 391 -12.20 19.38 3.77
N LEU A 392 -11.54 18.91 4.82
CA LEU A 392 -10.55 17.84 4.77
C LEU A 392 -11.19 16.45 4.74
N ALA A 393 -12.51 16.36 4.91
CA ALA A 393 -13.28 15.17 4.54
C ALA A 393 -13.15 14.87 3.03
N ASN A 394 -12.94 15.89 2.20
CA ASN A 394 -12.57 15.71 0.82
C ASN A 394 -11.08 15.37 0.71
N LEU A 395 -10.77 14.08 0.58
CA LEU A 395 -9.39 13.58 0.47
C LEU A 395 -8.67 14.10 -0.79
N ASP A 396 -9.38 14.62 -1.80
CA ASP A 396 -8.75 15.22 -2.98
C ASP A 396 -8.00 16.51 -2.63
N HIS A 397 -8.42 17.24 -1.58
CA HIS A 397 -7.64 18.39 -1.09
C HIS A 397 -6.29 17.93 -0.55
N ILE A 398 -6.30 16.88 0.28
CA ILE A 398 -5.08 16.29 0.82
C ILE A 398 -4.22 15.73 -0.31
N ALA A 399 -4.82 15.06 -1.30
CA ALA A 399 -4.13 14.55 -2.48
C ALA A 399 -3.45 15.69 -3.26
N SER A 400 -4.15 16.79 -3.47
CA SER A 400 -3.60 17.99 -4.13
C SER A 400 -2.44 18.58 -3.33
N TYR A 401 -2.55 18.66 -2.01
CA TYR A 401 -1.46 19.17 -1.17
C TYR A 401 -0.24 18.27 -1.25
N ILE A 402 -0.42 16.95 -1.08
CA ILE A 402 0.64 15.96 -1.23
C ILE A 402 1.28 16.07 -2.62
N HIS A 403 0.50 16.09 -3.69
CA HIS A 403 1.02 16.17 -5.06
C HIS A 403 1.90 17.41 -5.26
N ASN A 404 1.46 18.58 -4.77
CA ASN A 404 2.23 19.81 -4.87
C ASN A 404 3.55 19.74 -4.09
N GLU A 405 3.54 19.18 -2.87
CA GLU A 405 4.76 19.04 -2.06
C GLU A 405 5.70 17.96 -2.60
N VAL A 406 5.17 16.84 -3.12
CA VAL A 406 5.96 15.80 -3.82
C VAL A 406 6.62 16.40 -5.06
N LYS A 407 5.87 17.14 -5.88
CA LYS A 407 6.42 17.79 -7.09
C LYS A 407 7.48 18.84 -6.75
N ALA A 408 7.33 19.54 -5.63
CA ALA A 408 8.32 20.50 -5.15
C ALA A 408 9.59 19.82 -4.62
N ALA A 409 9.47 18.72 -3.87
CA ALA A 409 10.59 17.99 -3.31
C ALA A 409 11.30 17.08 -4.33
N LEU A 410 10.56 16.54 -5.30
CA LEU A 410 11.02 15.58 -6.31
C LEU A 410 10.63 16.07 -7.72
N PRO A 411 11.26 17.16 -8.21
CA PRO A 411 10.90 17.77 -9.49
C PRO A 411 11.14 16.85 -10.70
N HIS A 412 12.06 15.89 -10.56
CA HIS A 412 12.36 14.86 -11.58
C HIS A 412 11.51 13.58 -11.42
N GLY A 413 10.47 13.61 -10.57
CA GLY A 413 9.58 12.49 -10.31
C GLY A 413 10.18 11.41 -9.39
N THR A 414 9.48 10.27 -9.30
CA THR A 414 9.81 9.16 -8.38
C THR A 414 10.37 7.91 -9.08
N GLY A 415 10.52 7.98 -10.41
CA GLY A 415 11.04 6.91 -11.27
C GLY A 415 12.55 7.04 -11.55
N TRP A 416 12.99 6.54 -12.71
CA TRP A 416 14.41 6.54 -13.12
C TRP A 416 15.06 7.92 -13.08
N ASP A 417 14.41 8.95 -13.64
CA ASP A 417 14.96 10.31 -13.69
C ASP A 417 15.11 10.93 -12.29
N GLY A 418 14.20 10.59 -11.38
CA GLY A 418 14.31 10.95 -9.97
C GLY A 418 15.57 10.36 -9.33
N VAL A 419 15.88 9.09 -9.60
CA VAL A 419 17.11 8.44 -9.11
C VAL A 419 18.36 9.00 -9.76
N ALA A 420 18.34 9.25 -11.07
CA ALA A 420 19.46 9.87 -11.77
C ALA A 420 19.78 11.26 -11.21
N HIS A 421 18.75 12.03 -10.83
CA HIS A 421 18.94 13.28 -10.12
C HIS A 421 19.51 13.08 -8.71
N MET A 422 18.99 12.12 -7.92
CA MET A 422 19.56 11.80 -6.60
C MET A 422 21.05 11.41 -6.68
N LYS A 423 21.45 10.66 -7.70
CA LYS A 423 22.86 10.29 -7.93
C LYS A 423 23.71 11.53 -8.19
N ARG A 424 23.26 12.43 -9.08
CA ARG A 424 23.98 13.69 -9.37
C ARG A 424 24.19 14.53 -8.12
N ILE A 425 23.15 14.69 -7.28
CA ILE A 425 23.29 15.40 -6.00
C ILE A 425 24.32 14.71 -5.10
N GLN A 426 24.26 13.38 -4.96
CA GLN A 426 25.23 12.64 -4.12
C GLN A 426 26.66 12.69 -4.66
N ASP A 427 26.85 12.92 -5.97
CA ASP A 427 28.18 13.09 -6.59
C ASP A 427 28.77 14.48 -6.36
N GLU A 428 27.91 15.48 -6.12
CA GLU A 428 28.31 16.85 -5.76
C GLU A 428 28.60 17.00 -4.25
N GLU A 429 28.05 16.12 -3.41
CA GLU A 429 28.28 16.08 -1.96
C GLU A 429 29.69 15.55 -1.62
N GLU A 430 30.33 16.09 -0.57
CA GLU A 430 31.58 15.55 -0.05
C GLU A 430 31.35 14.19 0.63
N GLY A 431 31.77 13.12 -0.03
CA GLY A 431 31.71 11.76 0.49
C GLY A 431 31.49 10.72 -0.60
N THR A 432 31.47 9.44 -0.24
CA THR A 432 31.19 8.40 -1.21
C THR A 432 29.67 8.15 -1.29
N PRO A 433 29.04 8.25 -2.48
CA PRO A 433 27.58 8.22 -2.63
C PRO A 433 27.01 6.85 -2.28
N TYR A 434 25.76 6.79 -1.80
CA TYR A 434 25.08 5.51 -1.54
C TYR A 434 24.66 4.82 -2.85
N ILE A 435 24.17 5.60 -3.81
CA ILE A 435 23.95 5.11 -5.17
C ILE A 435 25.32 5.07 -5.84
N ARG A 436 25.87 3.87 -6.04
CA ARG A 436 27.21 3.67 -6.62
C ARG A 436 27.20 3.77 -8.12
N VAL A 437 26.26 3.05 -8.73
CA VAL A 437 26.16 2.89 -10.18
C VAL A 437 24.73 3.14 -10.60
N ILE A 438 24.56 3.90 -11.67
CA ILE A 438 23.32 3.99 -12.44
C ILE A 438 23.69 3.85 -13.92
N LYS A 439 23.25 2.77 -14.57
CA LYS A 439 23.59 2.48 -15.97
C LYS A 439 22.36 2.07 -16.76
N ARG A 440 22.23 2.61 -17.97
CA ARG A 440 21.32 2.13 -19.00
C ARG A 440 22.18 1.52 -20.11
N MET A 441 21.89 0.27 -20.45
CA MET A 441 22.63 -0.52 -21.44
C MET A 441 21.66 -1.02 -22.50
N SER A 442 22.03 -1.04 -23.77
CA SER A 442 21.16 -1.62 -24.80
C SER A 442 21.21 -3.15 -24.71
N TRP A 443 20.09 -3.82 -25.00
CA TRP A 443 20.10 -5.28 -25.05
C TRP A 443 20.99 -5.81 -26.17
N HIS A 444 21.10 -5.08 -27.28
CA HIS A 444 21.99 -5.42 -28.38
C HIS A 444 23.48 -5.42 -27.98
N SER A 445 23.92 -4.41 -27.22
CA SER A 445 25.28 -4.32 -26.69
C SER A 445 25.60 -5.48 -25.75
N LEU A 446 24.63 -5.92 -24.94
CA LEU A 446 24.82 -7.05 -24.03
C LEU A 446 24.86 -8.40 -24.77
N ARG A 447 24.12 -8.56 -25.87
CA ARG A 447 24.13 -9.81 -26.67
C ARG A 447 25.44 -10.02 -27.44
N HIS A 448 26.02 -8.95 -27.99
CA HIS A 448 27.28 -9.06 -28.74
C HIS A 448 28.49 -9.49 -27.89
N GLU A 449 28.43 -9.32 -26.56
CA GLU A 449 29.44 -9.85 -25.62
C GLU A 449 29.15 -11.30 -25.19
N TRP A 450 27.96 -11.84 -25.49
CA TRP A 450 27.49 -13.15 -24.98
C TRP A 450 27.51 -14.28 -26.01
N ASP A 451 27.56 -13.97 -27.31
CA ASP A 451 27.41 -14.96 -28.39
C ASP A 451 28.66 -15.85 -28.65
N GLU A 452 29.76 -15.71 -27.89
CA GLU A 452 30.91 -16.62 -28.02
C GLU A 452 30.88 -17.83 -27.05
N ALA A 453 29.87 -17.98 -26.18
CA ALA A 453 29.83 -19.09 -25.22
C ALA A 453 28.43 -19.71 -25.01
N ASP A 454 28.26 -20.91 -25.58
CA ASP A 454 27.18 -21.90 -25.42
C ASP A 454 25.83 -21.58 -26.13
N GLU A 455 25.74 -22.00 -27.40
CA GLU A 455 24.48 -22.29 -28.12
C GLU A 455 23.81 -23.55 -27.53
N SER A 456 23.21 -23.46 -26.34
CA SER A 456 22.28 -24.51 -25.89
C SER A 456 21.18 -23.95 -25.01
N ASP A 457 20.01 -23.83 -25.63
CA ASP A 457 18.67 -24.03 -25.09
C ASP A 457 18.38 -23.56 -23.65
N ASP A 458 17.80 -22.36 -23.54
CA ASP A 458 16.59 -22.13 -22.75
C ASP A 458 15.77 -21.04 -23.49
N GLU A 459 14.60 -21.44 -23.97
CA GLU A 459 13.57 -20.60 -24.58
C GLU A 459 13.21 -19.38 -23.70
N GLU A 460 12.92 -18.25 -24.36
CA GLU A 460 12.34 -17.03 -23.77
C GLU A 460 12.97 -16.56 -22.45
N GLY A 461 14.10 -15.85 -22.57
CA GLY A 461 14.47 -14.89 -21.51
C GLY A 461 13.29 -13.97 -21.18
N PRO A 462 13.20 -13.40 -19.95
CA PRO A 462 12.06 -12.63 -19.45
C PRO A 462 11.77 -11.30 -20.19
N LEU A 463 12.29 -11.16 -21.40
CA LEU A 463 12.49 -9.94 -22.17
C LEU A 463 11.66 -9.88 -23.46
N SER A 464 10.80 -10.87 -23.74
CA SER A 464 9.92 -10.83 -24.93
C SER A 464 8.67 -9.94 -24.76
N ARG A 465 8.50 -9.24 -23.63
CA ARG A 465 7.22 -8.56 -23.27
C ARG A 465 7.28 -7.07 -22.95
N SER A 466 8.39 -6.36 -23.18
CA SER A 466 8.43 -4.89 -23.00
C SER A 466 8.97 -4.18 -24.22
N ASP A 467 8.27 -3.14 -24.69
CA ASP A 467 8.68 -2.17 -25.73
C ASP A 467 9.99 -1.38 -25.41
N ASP A 468 10.76 -1.80 -24.40
CA ASP A 468 11.91 -1.09 -23.85
C ASP A 468 13.22 -1.83 -24.22
N ASP A 469 13.92 -1.35 -25.24
CA ASP A 469 15.17 -1.94 -25.79
C ASP A 469 16.42 -1.72 -24.90
N CYS A 470 16.21 -1.52 -23.60
CA CYS A 470 17.30 -1.24 -22.66
C CYS A 470 17.22 -1.98 -21.32
N PHE A 471 18.36 -2.46 -20.85
CA PHE A 471 18.58 -2.94 -19.49
C PHE A 471 19.01 -1.79 -18.58
N ARG A 472 18.44 -1.72 -17.37
CA ARG A 472 18.74 -0.69 -16.38
C ARG A 472 19.29 -1.32 -15.12
N LEU A 473 20.47 -0.85 -14.69
CA LEU A 473 21.16 -1.31 -13.50
C LEU A 473 21.34 -0.17 -12.51
N ILE A 474 21.01 -0.42 -11.25
CA ILE A 474 21.28 0.47 -10.13
C ILE A 474 21.99 -0.34 -9.05
N VAL A 475 23.17 0.11 -8.64
CA VAL A 475 23.90 -0.49 -7.51
C VAL A 475 23.86 0.49 -6.35
N CYS A 476 23.28 0.05 -5.23
CA CYS A 476 23.20 0.81 -3.99
C CYS A 476 24.00 0.10 -2.91
N MET A 477 24.91 0.80 -2.23
CA MET A 477 25.72 0.23 -1.16
C MET A 477 26.33 1.34 -0.32
N LEU A 478 26.28 1.24 1.01
CA LEU A 478 27.04 2.15 1.88
C LEU A 478 28.55 1.89 1.76
N PRO A 479 29.41 2.90 1.91
CA PRO A 479 30.87 2.74 1.89
C PRO A 479 31.39 1.72 2.90
N GLU A 480 30.78 1.69 4.06
CA GLU A 480 31.18 0.76 5.11
C GLU A 480 30.71 -0.65 4.81
N CYS A 481 29.53 -0.81 4.18
CA CYS A 481 29.07 -2.11 3.71
C CYS A 481 29.97 -2.67 2.59
N SER A 482 30.52 -1.82 1.70
CA SER A 482 31.50 -2.30 0.70
C SER A 482 32.79 -2.77 1.36
N GLN A 483 33.27 -2.09 2.41
CA GLN A 483 34.48 -2.49 3.14
C GLN A 483 34.27 -3.82 3.88
N ASP A 484 33.11 -3.99 4.50
CA ASP A 484 32.70 -5.23 5.12
C ASP A 484 32.64 -6.35 4.06
N PHE A 485 32.06 -6.07 2.89
CA PHE A 485 31.97 -7.05 1.82
C PHE A 485 33.34 -7.50 1.28
N LEU A 486 34.32 -6.59 1.16
CA LEU A 486 35.69 -6.94 0.74
C LEU A 486 36.40 -7.90 1.71
N GLN A 487 36.00 -7.92 2.98
CA GLN A 487 36.57 -8.81 3.99
C GLN A 487 35.76 -10.09 4.18
N ALA A 488 34.60 -10.20 3.52
CA ALA A 488 33.66 -11.28 3.71
C ALA A 488 34.31 -12.64 3.41
N LYS A 489 34.17 -13.59 4.32
CA LYS A 489 34.57 -14.99 4.11
C LYS A 489 33.39 -15.85 3.67
N TRP A 490 32.20 -15.51 4.15
CA TRP A 490 30.96 -16.24 3.89
C TRP A 490 29.92 -15.29 3.30
N VAL A 491 29.49 -15.56 2.06
CA VAL A 491 28.51 -14.73 1.35
C VAL A 491 27.25 -15.55 1.03
N GLN A 492 26.09 -14.90 1.18
CA GLN A 492 24.80 -15.38 0.71
C GLN A 492 24.24 -14.42 -0.33
N CYS A 493 23.60 -14.94 -1.38
CA CYS A 493 22.89 -14.12 -2.37
C CYS A 493 21.47 -14.61 -2.64
N ASN A 494 20.60 -13.71 -3.09
CA ASN A 494 19.26 -14.04 -3.56
C ASN A 494 18.71 -12.94 -4.50
N ILE A 495 17.90 -13.34 -5.48
CA ILE A 495 17.02 -12.48 -6.28
C ILE A 495 15.59 -12.83 -5.90
N SER A 496 15.00 -12.09 -4.96
CA SER A 496 13.64 -12.42 -4.51
C SER A 496 12.70 -11.23 -4.38
N PHE A 497 13.14 -10.03 -4.74
CA PHE A 497 12.40 -8.82 -4.40
C PHE A 497 11.79 -8.09 -5.59
N LYS A 498 10.51 -7.74 -5.43
CA LYS A 498 9.70 -6.91 -6.34
C LYS A 498 9.02 -5.77 -5.58
N ARG A 499 9.70 -5.14 -4.63
CA ARG A 499 9.14 -3.96 -3.91
C ARG A 499 8.89 -2.79 -4.84
N VAL A 500 9.74 -2.63 -5.85
CA VAL A 500 9.51 -1.68 -6.94
C VAL A 500 8.93 -2.48 -8.11
N PRO A 501 7.66 -2.23 -8.48
CA PRO A 501 7.04 -2.91 -9.62
C PRO A 501 7.89 -2.72 -10.89
N GLY A 502 8.14 -3.81 -11.61
CA GLY A 502 8.97 -3.80 -12.83
C GLY A 502 10.48 -3.86 -12.60
N TRP A 503 10.94 -3.98 -11.34
CA TRP A 503 12.36 -4.16 -11.01
C TRP A 503 12.58 -5.48 -10.27
N ASN A 504 13.74 -6.09 -10.51
CA ASN A 504 14.24 -7.21 -9.73
C ASN A 504 15.36 -6.69 -8.83
N GLU A 505 15.36 -7.10 -7.56
CA GLU A 505 16.43 -6.75 -6.63
C GLU A 505 17.30 -7.97 -6.34
N PHE A 506 18.61 -7.75 -6.44
CA PHE A 506 19.64 -8.72 -6.12
C PHE A 506 20.32 -8.29 -4.83
N GLU A 507 20.27 -9.13 -3.80
CA GLU A 507 20.82 -8.84 -2.48
C GLU A 507 22.02 -9.75 -2.19
N LEU A 508 23.04 -9.16 -1.55
CA LEU A 508 24.25 -9.83 -1.09
C LEU A 508 24.41 -9.58 0.41
N VAL A 509 24.61 -10.64 1.19
CA VAL A 509 24.75 -10.58 2.65
C VAL A 509 26.01 -11.33 3.07
N SER A 510 26.87 -10.68 3.85
CA SER A 510 27.97 -11.37 4.56
C SER A 510 27.45 -11.99 5.85
N VAL A 511 27.89 -13.22 6.17
CA VAL A 511 27.46 -13.96 7.37
C VAL A 511 28.61 -14.25 8.35
N ASP A 512 29.69 -13.47 8.22
CA ASP A 512 30.87 -13.57 9.07
C ASP A 512 30.54 -13.31 10.54
N ARG A 513 30.97 -14.22 11.42
CA ARG A 513 30.62 -14.19 12.85
C ARG A 513 31.46 -13.21 13.68
N GLU A 514 32.56 -12.70 13.11
CA GLU A 514 33.53 -11.83 13.76
C GLU A 514 34.00 -10.71 12.81
N MET A 515 33.09 -9.86 12.34
CA MET A 515 33.52 -8.62 11.68
C MET A 515 33.95 -7.64 12.76
N ASN A 516 35.26 -7.37 12.90
CA ASN A 516 35.79 -6.55 14.00
C ASN A 516 36.44 -5.24 13.55
N GLN A 517 36.53 -4.91 12.26
CA GLN A 517 37.21 -3.68 11.81
C GLN A 517 36.60 -3.06 10.56
N VAL A 518 36.00 -1.87 10.73
CA VAL A 518 35.71 -0.94 9.62
C VAL A 518 37.01 -0.21 9.27
N ARG A 519 37.53 -0.37 8.05
CA ARG A 519 38.77 0.27 7.54
C ARG A 519 38.43 1.22 6.38
N GLN A 520 39.31 2.14 5.98
CA GLN A 520 39.05 3.00 4.82
C GLN A 520 38.85 2.19 3.52
N ASP A 521 38.04 2.71 2.60
CA ASP A 521 37.85 2.13 1.26
C ASP A 521 39.17 2.26 0.49
N MET A 522 39.85 1.13 0.29
CA MET A 522 41.21 1.08 -0.27
C MET A 522 41.23 0.84 -1.79
N GLY A 523 40.08 0.81 -2.46
CA GLY A 523 40.01 0.54 -3.90
C GLY A 523 40.59 -0.83 -4.29
N LYS A 524 40.44 -1.84 -3.41
CA LYS A 524 40.87 -3.22 -3.67
C LYS A 524 39.74 -4.02 -4.29
N ASP A 525 40.09 -4.93 -5.21
CA ASP A 525 39.15 -5.85 -5.81
C ASP A 525 38.72 -6.97 -4.85
N ILE A 526 37.57 -7.59 -5.12
CA ILE A 526 37.07 -8.72 -4.35
C ILE A 526 37.93 -9.95 -4.68
N GLU A 527 38.49 -10.55 -3.64
CA GLU A 527 39.24 -11.79 -3.77
C GLU A 527 38.35 -12.99 -3.49
N TYR A 528 38.61 -14.07 -4.22
CA TYR A 528 37.95 -15.37 -4.10
C TYR A 528 38.97 -16.44 -3.77
N ARG A 529 38.68 -17.30 -2.79
CA ARG A 529 39.56 -18.41 -2.41
C ARG A 529 39.95 -19.26 -3.61
N HIS A 530 38.96 -19.57 -4.43
CA HIS A 530 39.13 -20.35 -5.66
C HIS A 530 40.25 -19.79 -6.56
N LEU A 531 40.31 -18.47 -6.70
CA LEU A 531 41.21 -17.83 -7.66
C LEU A 531 42.52 -17.33 -7.03
N HIS A 532 42.47 -16.80 -5.81
CA HIS A 532 43.54 -15.99 -5.22
C HIS A 532 44.30 -16.70 -4.09
N SER A 533 43.84 -17.85 -3.61
CA SER A 533 44.56 -18.54 -2.53
C SER A 533 45.90 -19.07 -3.04
N PRO A 534 46.99 -18.95 -2.27
CA PRO A 534 48.30 -19.46 -2.67
C PRO A 534 48.38 -21.00 -2.56
N SER A 535 47.57 -21.62 -1.68
CA SER A 535 47.52 -23.08 -1.53
C SER A 535 46.14 -23.58 -1.08
N LEU A 536 46.00 -24.90 -0.92
CA LEU A 536 44.77 -25.52 -0.38
C LEU A 536 44.65 -25.37 1.15
N GLU A 537 45.72 -25.01 1.83
CA GLU A 537 45.79 -24.81 3.29
C GLU A 537 45.69 -23.33 3.67
N GLU A 538 46.27 -22.46 2.86
CA GLU A 538 46.25 -21.01 3.06
C GLU A 538 45.09 -20.38 2.28
N HIS A 539 44.14 -19.77 3.00
CA HIS A 539 42.91 -19.29 2.41
C HIS A 539 42.83 -17.76 2.35
N GLN A 540 42.58 -17.22 1.15
CA GLN A 540 42.38 -15.79 0.90
C GLN A 540 41.00 -15.52 0.27
N GLY A 541 40.48 -14.30 0.44
CA GLY A 541 39.19 -13.90 -0.14
C GLY A 541 37.96 -14.64 0.42
N ILE A 542 36.88 -14.63 -0.36
CA ILE A 542 35.61 -15.33 -0.09
C ILE A 542 35.84 -16.84 -0.18
N LEU A 543 35.51 -17.55 0.89
CA LEU A 543 35.74 -18.99 1.01
C LEU A 543 34.59 -19.82 0.44
N HIS A 544 33.37 -19.28 0.57
CA HIS A 544 32.14 -20.01 0.31
C HIS A 544 31.00 -19.05 -0.06
N TRP A 545 30.23 -19.45 -1.06
CA TRP A 545 29.09 -18.71 -1.57
C TRP A 545 27.83 -19.57 -1.51
N ALA A 546 26.85 -19.19 -0.69
CA ALA A 546 25.56 -19.87 -0.61
C ALA A 546 24.51 -19.15 -1.45
N ALA A 547 23.81 -19.88 -2.30
CA ALA A 547 22.73 -19.34 -3.14
C ALA A 547 21.54 -20.30 -3.22
N ASP A 548 20.44 -19.82 -3.79
CA ASP A 548 19.38 -20.70 -4.28
C ASP A 548 19.81 -21.43 -5.57
N GLN A 549 18.92 -22.20 -6.19
CA GLN A 549 19.18 -22.88 -7.46
C GLN A 549 18.79 -22.01 -8.68
N HIS A 550 18.92 -20.68 -8.61
CA HIS A 550 18.60 -19.80 -9.72
C HIS A 550 19.72 -19.83 -10.78
N ARG A 551 19.44 -20.46 -11.94
CA ARG A 551 20.42 -20.63 -13.04
C ARG A 551 21.12 -19.33 -13.43
N GLY A 552 20.38 -18.23 -13.56
CA GLY A 552 20.95 -16.93 -13.92
C GLY A 552 21.89 -16.34 -12.87
N GLN A 553 21.64 -16.55 -11.57
CA GLN A 553 22.52 -16.04 -10.50
C GLN A 553 23.84 -16.81 -10.52
N ALA A 554 23.72 -18.14 -10.56
CA ALA A 554 24.86 -19.04 -10.63
C ALA A 554 25.72 -18.77 -11.88
N LYS A 555 25.09 -18.70 -13.07
CA LYS A 555 25.81 -18.39 -14.32
C LYS A 555 26.50 -17.02 -14.24
N GLY A 556 25.83 -15.99 -13.71
CA GLY A 556 26.42 -14.67 -13.52
C GLY A 556 27.66 -14.67 -12.62
N LEU A 557 27.61 -15.36 -11.48
CA LEU A 557 28.78 -15.55 -10.61
C LEU A 557 29.90 -16.33 -11.33
N GLY A 558 29.55 -17.38 -12.07
CA GLY A 558 30.53 -18.18 -12.81
C GLY A 558 31.23 -17.38 -13.92
N LEU A 559 30.50 -16.54 -14.65
CA LEU A 559 31.04 -15.64 -15.67
C LEU A 559 31.99 -14.63 -15.03
N HIS A 560 31.58 -14.01 -13.93
CA HIS A 560 32.44 -13.08 -13.20
C HIS A 560 33.76 -13.73 -12.74
N LEU A 561 33.71 -14.96 -12.20
CA LEU A 561 34.91 -15.69 -11.80
C LEU A 561 35.79 -16.08 -12.99
N GLN A 562 35.16 -16.40 -14.13
CA GLN A 562 35.87 -16.69 -15.37
C GLN A 562 36.57 -15.44 -15.92
N ASP A 563 35.93 -14.28 -15.88
CA ASP A 563 36.53 -13.02 -16.33
C ASP A 563 37.74 -12.65 -15.47
N ILE A 564 37.64 -12.75 -14.15
CA ILE A 564 38.81 -12.57 -13.26
C ILE A 564 39.92 -13.57 -13.61
N ALA A 565 39.58 -14.85 -13.78
CA ALA A 565 40.58 -15.86 -14.14
C ALA A 565 41.25 -15.59 -15.51
N ARG A 566 40.52 -14.99 -16.45
CA ARG A 566 41.06 -14.57 -17.75
C ARG A 566 42.01 -13.39 -17.61
N GLU A 567 41.66 -12.41 -16.78
CA GLU A 567 42.50 -11.24 -16.46
C GLU A 567 43.80 -11.65 -15.76
N MET A 568 43.73 -12.63 -14.86
CA MET A 568 44.91 -13.18 -14.17
C MET A 568 45.90 -13.85 -15.14
N GLY A 569 45.40 -14.41 -16.25
CA GLY A 569 46.20 -15.00 -17.32
C GLY A 569 46.44 -16.51 -17.19
N LYS A 570 46.96 -17.11 -18.27
CA LYS A 570 47.06 -18.57 -18.44
C LYS A 570 48.04 -19.26 -17.50
N GLU A 571 48.96 -18.53 -16.87
CA GLU A 571 49.98 -19.11 -15.98
C GLU A 571 49.42 -19.57 -14.64
N TRP A 572 48.26 -19.05 -14.23
CA TRP A 572 47.62 -19.47 -12.99
C TRP A 572 46.99 -20.85 -13.15
N ARG A 573 47.32 -21.75 -12.23
CA ARG A 573 46.85 -23.15 -12.20
C ARG A 573 45.73 -23.32 -11.19
N ASP A 574 44.82 -24.23 -11.48
CA ASP A 574 43.79 -24.62 -10.52
C ASP A 574 44.44 -25.41 -9.37
N LEU A 575 44.10 -25.07 -8.13
CA LEU A 575 44.69 -25.72 -6.94
C LEU A 575 44.24 -27.18 -6.78
N HIS A 576 43.06 -27.53 -7.30
CA HIS A 576 42.50 -28.88 -7.21
C HIS A 576 42.89 -29.76 -8.38
N GLU A 577 43.05 -29.14 -9.56
CA GLU A 577 43.50 -29.78 -10.78
C GLU A 577 44.76 -29.07 -11.33
N PRO A 578 45.96 -29.29 -10.76
CA PRO A 578 47.18 -28.53 -11.11
C PRO A 578 47.60 -28.61 -12.58
N GLY A 579 47.11 -29.63 -13.31
CA GLY A 579 47.31 -29.77 -14.76
C GLY A 579 46.46 -28.83 -15.61
N ARG A 580 45.50 -28.11 -15.03
CA ARG A 580 44.61 -27.17 -15.71
C ARG A 580 44.91 -25.74 -15.30
N SER A 581 44.79 -24.82 -16.25
CA SER A 581 44.85 -23.38 -15.97
C SER A 581 43.49 -22.89 -15.46
N LEU A 582 43.48 -21.94 -14.53
CA LEU A 582 42.25 -21.24 -14.13
C LEU A 582 41.55 -20.61 -15.34
N TYR A 583 42.32 -20.11 -16.31
CA TYR A 583 41.83 -19.57 -17.59
C TYR A 583 41.00 -20.61 -18.38
N SER A 584 41.35 -21.89 -18.27
CA SER A 584 40.75 -22.97 -19.05
C SER A 584 39.50 -23.59 -18.42
N LEU A 585 39.11 -23.14 -17.23
CA LEU A 585 37.91 -23.61 -16.57
C LEU A 585 36.67 -22.99 -17.22
N GLY A 586 35.65 -23.81 -17.41
CA GLY A 586 34.33 -23.36 -17.85
C GLY A 586 33.58 -22.61 -16.74
N VAL A 587 32.57 -21.83 -17.13
CA VAL A 587 31.73 -21.01 -16.24
C VAL A 587 31.25 -21.78 -14.99
N TYR A 588 30.72 -22.99 -15.18
CA TYR A 588 30.18 -23.79 -14.08
C TYR A 588 31.27 -24.52 -13.28
N GLU A 589 32.44 -24.77 -13.85
CA GLU A 589 33.56 -25.40 -13.15
C GLU A 589 34.16 -24.47 -12.08
N HIS A 590 34.13 -23.15 -12.31
CA HIS A 590 34.42 -22.17 -11.27
C HIS A 590 33.45 -22.28 -10.09
N LEU A 591 32.16 -22.50 -10.36
CA LEU A 591 31.15 -22.65 -9.31
C LEU A 591 31.36 -23.90 -8.46
N HIS A 592 31.82 -25.01 -9.06
CA HIS A 592 32.10 -26.26 -8.32
C HIS A 592 33.12 -26.07 -7.18
N ARG A 593 33.89 -24.99 -7.21
CA ARG A 593 34.97 -24.68 -6.26
C ARG A 593 34.57 -23.65 -5.20
N ILE A 594 33.37 -23.09 -5.25
CA ILE A 594 32.95 -22.05 -4.30
C ILE A 594 31.46 -22.03 -3.94
N LEU A 595 30.58 -22.52 -4.81
CA LEU A 595 29.13 -22.43 -4.66
C LEU A 595 28.55 -23.63 -3.89
N CYS A 596 27.71 -23.34 -2.90
CA CYS A 596 26.86 -24.30 -2.21
C CYS A 596 25.39 -23.90 -2.36
N ILE A 597 24.51 -24.87 -2.56
CA ILE A 597 23.08 -24.61 -2.73
C ILE A 597 22.36 -24.71 -1.40
N CYS A 598 21.43 -23.79 -1.18
CA CYS A 598 20.54 -23.81 -0.04
C CYS A 598 19.73 -25.13 0.06
N GLU A 599 19.99 -25.88 1.12
CA GLU A 599 19.33 -27.14 1.47
C GLU A 599 17.82 -26.95 1.66
N ALA A 600 17.39 -25.82 2.23
CA ALA A 600 15.99 -25.52 2.48
C ALA A 600 15.19 -25.38 1.18
N HIS A 601 15.74 -24.65 0.20
CA HIS A 601 15.11 -24.47 -1.12
C HIS A 601 15.00 -25.81 -1.87
N ILE A 602 16.04 -26.65 -1.86
CA ILE A 602 15.97 -27.98 -2.48
C ILE A 602 14.96 -28.86 -1.75
N THR A 603 14.97 -28.88 -0.43
CA THR A 603 14.04 -29.67 0.39
C THR A 603 12.59 -29.27 0.13
N GLN A 604 12.30 -27.97 0.06
CA GLN A 604 10.98 -27.46 -0.30
C GLN A 604 10.60 -27.86 -1.73
N GLY A 605 11.53 -27.75 -2.69
CA GLY A 605 11.33 -28.18 -4.06
C GLY A 605 11.02 -29.67 -4.19
N ILE A 606 11.68 -30.54 -3.42
CA ILE A 606 11.39 -31.98 -3.35
C ILE A 606 9.99 -32.22 -2.75
N ALA A 607 9.64 -31.49 -1.68
CA ALA A 607 8.33 -31.60 -1.04
C ALA A 607 7.19 -31.25 -2.02
N SER A 608 7.33 -30.15 -2.78
CA SER A 608 6.37 -29.72 -3.81
C SER A 608 6.41 -30.54 -5.10
N CYS A 609 7.45 -31.35 -5.32
CA CYS A 609 7.56 -32.18 -6.51
C CYS A 609 6.42 -33.20 -6.57
N ALA A 610 5.79 -33.32 -7.74
CA ALA A 610 4.62 -34.17 -8.00
C ALA A 610 4.98 -35.67 -8.16
N VAL A 611 5.98 -36.14 -7.42
CA VAL A 611 6.35 -37.56 -7.36
C VAL A 611 5.43 -38.27 -6.36
N PRO A 612 4.71 -39.33 -6.77
CA PRO A 612 3.73 -40.01 -5.92
C PRO A 612 4.36 -40.93 -4.87
N ASP A 613 5.57 -41.41 -5.10
CA ASP A 613 6.28 -42.33 -4.20
C ASP A 613 7.18 -41.60 -3.21
N TYR A 614 6.96 -41.88 -1.92
CA TYR A 614 7.76 -41.36 -0.82
C TYR A 614 9.21 -41.88 -0.86
N THR A 615 9.45 -43.12 -1.33
CA THR A 615 10.80 -43.68 -1.44
C THR A 615 11.65 -42.94 -2.47
N VAL A 616 11.03 -42.46 -3.56
CA VAL A 616 11.70 -41.62 -4.54
C VAL A 616 12.08 -40.27 -3.93
N LYS A 617 11.18 -39.64 -3.15
CA LYS A 617 11.52 -38.41 -2.43
C LYS A 617 12.66 -38.61 -1.42
N GLU A 618 12.72 -39.77 -0.75
CA GLU A 618 13.87 -40.11 0.11
C GLU A 618 15.17 -40.23 -0.68
N LYS A 619 15.16 -40.83 -1.88
CA LYS A 619 16.32 -40.87 -2.77
C LYS A 619 16.71 -39.48 -3.27
N MET A 620 15.74 -38.61 -3.56
CA MET A 620 16.03 -37.20 -3.91
C MET A 620 16.70 -36.47 -2.74
N HIS A 621 16.22 -36.68 -1.51
CA HIS A 621 16.84 -36.12 -0.31
C HIS A 621 18.22 -36.72 -0.03
N SER A 622 18.47 -37.99 -0.35
CA SER A 622 19.78 -38.62 -0.07
C SER A 622 20.91 -37.96 -0.83
N LEU A 623 20.64 -37.33 -1.99
CA LEU A 623 21.62 -36.58 -2.78
C LEU A 623 22.13 -35.30 -2.07
N LEU A 624 21.41 -34.78 -1.07
CA LEU A 624 21.88 -33.68 -0.21
C LEU A 624 22.76 -34.27 0.91
N CYS A 625 24.07 -34.41 0.66
CA CYS A 625 24.94 -35.13 1.59
C CYS A 625 26.41 -34.71 1.53
N MET A 626 27.21 -35.19 2.48
CA MET A 626 28.67 -35.02 2.42
C MET A 626 29.29 -36.02 1.44
N ARG A 627 28.97 -37.31 1.62
CA ARG A 627 29.42 -38.41 0.77
C ARG A 627 28.23 -39.33 0.53
N HIS A 628 28.12 -39.84 -0.69
CA HIS A 628 26.98 -40.69 -1.05
C HIS A 628 27.43 -42.13 -1.32
N PRO A 629 26.86 -43.14 -0.63
CA PRO A 629 27.31 -44.52 -0.76
C PRO A 629 27.07 -45.13 -2.14
N ASP A 630 26.00 -44.70 -2.84
CA ASP A 630 25.66 -45.15 -4.20
C ASP A 630 24.97 -44.03 -4.98
N TRP A 631 25.76 -43.06 -5.43
CA TRP A 631 25.27 -41.83 -6.08
C TRP A 631 24.52 -42.13 -7.38
N ASP A 632 25.15 -42.92 -8.25
CA ASP A 632 24.61 -43.25 -9.57
C ASP A 632 23.39 -44.16 -9.47
N GLY A 633 23.37 -45.12 -8.54
CA GLY A 633 22.19 -45.94 -8.28
C GLY A 633 21.01 -45.14 -7.74
N ALA A 634 21.25 -44.13 -6.89
CA ALA A 634 20.19 -43.23 -6.44
C ALA A 634 19.62 -42.39 -7.59
N MET A 635 20.46 -41.82 -8.46
CA MET A 635 20.00 -41.09 -9.65
C MET A 635 19.21 -42.00 -10.60
N ALA A 636 19.72 -43.19 -10.91
CA ALA A 636 19.05 -44.16 -11.77
C ALA A 636 17.69 -44.60 -11.20
N TYR A 637 17.57 -44.74 -9.88
CA TYR A 637 16.31 -45.04 -9.22
C TYR A 637 15.30 -43.91 -9.36
N ILE A 638 15.71 -42.65 -9.16
CA ILE A 638 14.82 -41.48 -9.33
C ILE A 638 14.35 -41.38 -10.77
N GLU A 639 15.24 -41.63 -11.73
CA GLU A 639 14.95 -41.58 -13.16
C GLU A 639 13.94 -42.67 -13.58
N ARG A 640 14.07 -43.88 -13.03
CA ARG A 640 13.19 -45.02 -13.33
C ARG A 640 11.85 -44.96 -12.61
N GLU A 641 11.86 -44.75 -11.30
CA GLU A 641 10.68 -44.87 -10.43
C GLU A 641 9.96 -43.53 -10.19
N GLY A 642 10.61 -42.39 -10.47
CA GLY A 642 10.05 -41.06 -10.23
C GLY A 642 9.09 -40.54 -11.32
N GLY A 643 8.89 -41.30 -12.39
CA GLY A 643 8.02 -40.91 -13.51
C GLY A 643 8.49 -39.64 -14.23
N ALA A 644 7.58 -38.91 -14.88
CA ALA A 644 7.92 -37.66 -15.57
C ALA A 644 8.43 -36.56 -14.61
N ALA A 645 7.82 -36.45 -13.42
CA ALA A 645 8.19 -35.42 -12.44
C ALA A 645 9.60 -35.65 -11.85
N GLY A 646 9.95 -36.89 -11.50
CA GLY A 646 11.28 -37.25 -11.00
C GLY A 646 12.37 -37.05 -12.05
N ARG A 647 12.11 -37.46 -13.30
CA ARG A 647 13.02 -37.22 -14.44
C ARG A 647 13.22 -35.74 -14.70
N ALA A 648 12.16 -34.95 -14.76
CA ALA A 648 12.25 -33.50 -14.95
C ALA A 648 13.03 -32.82 -13.82
N TRP A 649 12.83 -33.24 -12.57
CA TRP A 649 13.61 -32.73 -11.44
C TRP A 649 15.09 -33.05 -11.55
N LEU A 650 15.45 -34.29 -11.94
CA LEU A 650 16.84 -34.71 -12.11
C LEU A 650 17.52 -34.03 -13.29
N ASN A 651 16.84 -33.95 -14.43
CA ASN A 651 17.31 -33.24 -15.63
C ASN A 651 17.56 -31.77 -15.27
N ASN A 652 16.63 -31.11 -14.58
CA ASN A 652 16.84 -29.75 -14.10
C ASN A 652 18.14 -29.57 -13.30
N LYS A 653 18.58 -30.57 -12.51
CA LYS A 653 19.88 -30.53 -11.80
C LYS A 653 21.06 -30.79 -12.73
N ARG A 654 20.97 -31.78 -13.62
CA ARG A 654 22.01 -32.08 -14.63
C ARG A 654 22.23 -30.90 -15.57
N ASP A 655 21.16 -30.38 -16.15
CA ASP A 655 21.16 -29.27 -17.11
C ASP A 655 21.66 -27.97 -16.48
N SER A 656 21.49 -27.79 -15.17
CA SER A 656 22.07 -26.65 -14.47
C SER A 656 23.60 -26.67 -14.43
N LYS A 657 24.25 -27.83 -14.64
CA LYS A 657 25.71 -28.03 -14.63
C LYS A 657 26.42 -27.74 -13.30
N PHE A 658 25.79 -27.09 -12.31
CA PHE A 658 26.36 -26.80 -10.99
C PHE A 658 25.61 -27.46 -9.82
N ALA A 659 24.33 -27.83 -9.99
CA ALA A 659 23.51 -28.14 -8.83
C ALA A 659 23.93 -29.40 -8.07
N LEU A 660 24.35 -30.46 -8.78
CA LEU A 660 24.78 -31.69 -8.14
C LEU A 660 26.03 -31.48 -7.28
N GLN A 661 26.98 -30.68 -7.78
CA GLN A 661 28.19 -30.29 -7.07
C GLN A 661 27.88 -29.35 -5.89
N GLY A 662 26.92 -28.44 -6.06
CA GLY A 662 26.45 -27.56 -4.98
C GLY A 662 25.58 -28.25 -3.91
N MET A 663 25.10 -29.47 -4.17
CA MET A 663 24.28 -30.27 -3.24
C MET A 663 25.09 -31.31 -2.46
N CYS A 664 26.22 -31.76 -3.01
CA CYS A 664 27.03 -32.84 -2.43
C CYS A 664 28.50 -32.47 -2.38
N TRP A 665 29.07 -32.46 -1.16
CA TRP A 665 30.47 -32.08 -0.95
C TRP A 665 31.44 -32.91 -1.79
N GLU A 666 31.27 -34.23 -1.82
CA GLU A 666 32.12 -35.17 -2.58
C GLU A 666 32.11 -34.92 -4.10
N LYS A 667 31.07 -34.24 -4.61
CA LYS A 667 31.00 -33.83 -6.01
C LYS A 667 31.55 -32.42 -6.24
N SER A 668 31.78 -31.65 -5.18
CA SER A 668 32.39 -30.32 -5.22
C SER A 668 33.91 -30.40 -5.12
N PHE A 669 34.56 -29.27 -5.43
CA PHE A 669 35.97 -29.02 -5.13
C PHE A 669 36.13 -28.02 -3.96
N ILE A 670 35.14 -27.92 -3.08
CA ILE A 670 35.25 -27.07 -1.89
C ILE A 670 35.97 -27.88 -0.80
N PRO A 671 37.02 -27.35 -0.15
CA PRO A 671 37.68 -28.03 0.96
C PRO A 671 36.68 -28.42 2.06
N LEU A 672 36.85 -29.62 2.65
CA LEU A 672 35.89 -30.19 3.61
C LEU A 672 35.62 -29.27 4.80
N SER A 673 36.68 -28.69 5.37
CA SER A 673 36.59 -27.75 6.49
C SER A 673 35.76 -26.52 6.13
N ILE A 674 35.89 -26.02 4.91
CA ILE A 674 35.16 -24.85 4.41
C ILE A 674 33.69 -25.21 4.18
N TRP A 675 33.41 -26.34 3.52
CA TRP A 675 32.04 -26.81 3.31
C TRP A 675 31.29 -26.99 4.63
N GLN A 676 31.95 -27.59 5.64
CA GLN A 676 31.35 -27.82 6.95
C GLN A 676 31.16 -26.54 7.78
N ALA A 677 32.03 -25.54 7.59
CA ALA A 677 31.92 -24.25 8.26
C ALA A 677 30.87 -23.33 7.59
N GLY A 678 30.61 -23.53 6.30
CA GLY A 678 29.62 -22.78 5.53
C GLY A 678 28.18 -23.06 5.94
N ASP A 679 27.34 -22.04 5.79
CA ASP A 679 25.92 -22.19 6.01
C ASP A 679 25.30 -22.99 4.86
N THR A 680 24.56 -24.06 5.20
CA THR A 680 23.81 -24.86 4.22
C THR A 680 22.46 -24.23 3.84
N THR A 681 22.16 -23.02 4.34
CA THR A 681 20.88 -22.33 4.14
C THR A 681 21.08 -20.84 3.90
N THR A 682 20.25 -20.25 3.03
CA THR A 682 20.19 -18.80 2.74
C THR A 682 19.33 -18.01 3.74
N ASN A 683 19.22 -18.48 4.98
CA ASN A 683 18.32 -17.89 5.98
C ASN A 683 18.64 -16.42 6.28
N ALA A 684 19.91 -16.00 6.24
CA ALA A 684 20.28 -14.63 6.58
C ALA A 684 19.79 -13.63 5.53
N VAL A 685 19.96 -13.96 4.24
CA VAL A 685 19.42 -13.16 3.14
C VAL A 685 17.89 -13.23 3.08
N GLU A 686 17.28 -14.39 3.35
CA GLU A 686 15.81 -14.53 3.45
C GLU A 686 15.21 -13.72 4.61
N MET A 687 15.87 -13.67 5.78
CA MET A 687 15.42 -12.85 6.90
C MET A 687 15.56 -11.36 6.60
N SER A 688 16.63 -10.96 5.93
CA SER A 688 16.85 -9.57 5.50
C SER A 688 15.72 -9.13 4.56
N HIS A 689 15.33 -10.00 3.62
CA HIS A 689 14.13 -9.79 2.80
C HIS A 689 12.84 -9.66 3.63
N ILE A 690 12.61 -10.52 4.62
CA ILE A 690 11.42 -10.45 5.49
C ILE A 690 11.36 -9.13 6.27
N ASP A 691 12.50 -8.64 6.76
CA ASP A 691 12.53 -7.38 7.49
C ASP A 691 12.26 -6.19 6.57
N ILE A 692 12.78 -6.20 5.34
CA ILE A 692 12.45 -5.21 4.31
C ILE A 692 10.96 -5.29 3.91
N TYR A 693 10.36 -6.48 3.83
CA TYR A 693 8.91 -6.65 3.55
C TYR A 693 8.04 -5.95 4.60
N ARG A 694 8.46 -5.97 5.87
CA ARG A 694 7.73 -5.34 6.97
C ARG A 694 7.73 -3.80 6.86
N GLU A 695 8.68 -3.21 6.15
CA GLU A 695 8.70 -1.78 5.88
C GLU A 695 7.67 -1.37 4.79
N GLY A 696 7.20 -2.31 3.97
CA GLY A 696 6.01 -2.18 3.12
C GLY A 696 6.25 -2.13 1.62
N MET A 697 5.23 -2.56 0.85
CA MET A 697 5.20 -2.64 -0.62
C MET A 697 3.80 -2.26 -1.17
N PRO A 698 3.68 -1.93 -2.48
CA PRO A 698 4.74 -1.57 -3.42
C PRO A 698 5.26 -0.13 -3.21
N CYS A 699 6.47 0.14 -3.70
CA CYS A 699 7.17 1.43 -3.64
C CYS A 699 7.53 1.93 -5.06
N SER A 700 7.61 3.25 -5.25
CA SER A 700 8.35 3.85 -6.36
C SER A 700 9.86 3.64 -6.22
N LEU A 701 10.60 3.88 -7.29
CA LEU A 701 12.04 3.63 -7.33
C LEU A 701 12.81 4.52 -6.34
N VAL A 702 12.49 5.81 -6.28
CA VAL A 702 13.07 6.75 -5.31
C VAL A 702 12.81 6.32 -3.87
N ARG A 703 11.57 5.88 -3.55
CA ARG A 703 11.23 5.37 -2.21
C ARG A 703 11.95 4.06 -1.90
N GLY A 704 12.06 3.17 -2.89
CA GLY A 704 12.81 1.92 -2.79
C GLY A 704 14.25 2.17 -2.34
N ILE A 705 14.97 3.03 -3.06
CA ILE A 705 16.37 3.33 -2.74
C ILE A 705 16.50 4.05 -1.40
N SER A 706 15.62 5.00 -1.09
CA SER A 706 15.66 5.74 0.18
C SER A 706 15.46 4.83 1.39
N ARG A 707 14.50 3.90 1.31
CA ARG A 707 14.26 2.90 2.37
C ARG A 707 15.39 1.89 2.48
N ALA A 708 15.98 1.44 1.36
CA ALA A 708 17.17 0.59 1.39
C ALA A 708 18.31 1.28 2.13
N ARG A 709 18.57 2.56 1.81
CA ARG A 709 19.58 3.38 2.50
C ARG A 709 19.32 3.48 4.00
N HIS A 710 18.07 3.69 4.40
CA HIS A 710 17.68 3.78 5.80
C HIS A 710 17.90 2.45 6.53
N TYR A 711 17.46 1.34 5.95
CA TYR A 711 17.66 0.00 6.49
C TYR A 711 19.14 -0.34 6.66
N ASP A 712 19.97 -0.09 5.64
CA ASP A 712 21.41 -0.32 5.68
C ASP A 712 22.07 0.51 6.79
N LYS A 713 21.73 1.81 6.89
CA LYS A 713 22.24 2.70 7.95
C LYS A 713 21.85 2.20 9.35
N MET A 714 20.60 1.78 9.53
CA MET A 714 20.10 1.23 10.79
C MET A 714 20.87 -0.04 11.17
N ARG A 715 21.01 -0.98 10.24
CA ARG A 715 21.75 -2.24 10.45
C ARG A 715 23.22 -2.00 10.80
N LEU A 716 23.88 -1.11 10.06
CA LEU A 716 25.26 -0.72 10.33
C LEU A 716 25.41 -0.07 11.71
N HIS A 717 24.48 0.80 12.11
CA HIS A 717 24.50 1.43 13.43
C HIS A 717 24.31 0.40 14.56
N ILE A 718 23.33 -0.49 14.42
CA ILE A 718 23.09 -1.61 15.36
C ILE A 718 24.36 -2.45 15.51
N HIS A 719 25.03 -2.76 14.40
CA HIS A 719 26.29 -3.53 14.43
C HIS A 719 27.40 -2.79 15.17
N ARG A 720 27.59 -1.48 14.90
CA ARG A 720 28.58 -0.65 15.58
C ARG A 720 28.33 -0.54 17.08
N VAL A 721 27.06 -0.40 17.50
CA VAL A 721 26.69 -0.38 18.93
C VAL A 721 27.02 -1.72 19.58
N ALA A 722 26.73 -2.83 18.91
CA ALA A 722 27.09 -4.16 19.40
C ALA A 722 28.60 -4.34 19.57
N GLN A 723 29.41 -3.85 18.62
CA GLN A 723 30.87 -3.90 18.70
C GLN A 723 31.44 -2.99 19.81
N LYS A 724 31.00 -1.72 19.86
CA LYS A 724 31.56 -0.72 20.77
C LYS A 724 31.10 -0.89 22.22
N MET A 725 29.83 -1.24 22.41
CA MET A 725 29.18 -1.26 23.73
C MET A 725 28.81 -2.67 24.20
N GLY A 726 28.98 -3.70 23.36
CA GLY A 726 28.53 -5.06 23.66
C GLY A 726 27.01 -5.26 23.61
N VAL A 727 26.23 -4.21 23.33
CA VAL A 727 24.75 -4.26 23.30
C VAL A 727 24.28 -4.81 21.96
N LYS A 728 23.86 -6.08 21.97
CA LYS A 728 23.36 -6.77 20.77
C LYS A 728 21.90 -6.41 20.48
N ALA A 729 21.52 -6.48 19.20
CA ALA A 729 20.13 -6.26 18.74
C ALA A 729 19.09 -7.17 19.40
N SER A 730 19.52 -8.29 19.99
CA SER A 730 18.68 -9.21 20.74
C SER A 730 19.31 -9.56 22.08
N TYR A 731 18.51 -9.54 23.14
CA TYR A 731 18.87 -10.04 24.47
C TYR A 731 19.21 -11.54 24.49
N ARG A 732 18.84 -12.27 23.44
CA ARG A 732 19.09 -13.69 23.34
C ARG A 732 20.53 -13.91 22.86
N PRO A 733 21.37 -14.62 23.63
CA PRO A 733 22.72 -14.92 23.18
C PRO A 733 22.68 -15.78 21.91
N THR A 734 23.27 -15.26 20.83
CA THR A 734 23.43 -15.94 19.53
C THR A 734 24.73 -16.75 19.51
N THR A 735 25.00 -17.53 20.55
CA THR A 735 26.17 -18.42 20.56
C THR A 735 25.89 -19.66 19.71
N ILE A 736 26.93 -20.29 19.18
CA ILE A 736 26.83 -21.54 18.41
C ILE A 736 26.04 -22.59 19.21
N VAL A 737 26.31 -22.71 20.51
CA VAL A 737 25.62 -23.65 21.40
C VAL A 737 24.11 -23.39 21.46
N VAL A 738 23.69 -22.13 21.60
CA VAL A 738 22.27 -21.77 21.67
C VAL A 738 21.57 -21.97 20.33
N LEU A 739 22.23 -21.65 19.21
CA LEU A 739 21.70 -21.88 17.87
C LEU A 739 21.52 -23.38 17.58
N VAL A 740 22.52 -24.19 17.91
CA VAL A 740 22.48 -25.66 17.77
C VAL A 740 21.37 -26.24 18.64
N ALA A 741 21.31 -25.88 19.93
CA ALA A 741 20.27 -26.35 20.84
C ALA A 741 18.85 -25.99 20.34
N ARG A 742 18.68 -24.81 19.75
CA ARG A 742 17.42 -24.40 19.11
C ARG A 742 17.11 -25.21 17.87
N LYS A 743 18.09 -25.39 16.96
CA LYS A 743 17.91 -26.22 15.76
C LYS A 743 17.44 -27.61 16.16
N TYR A 744 18.12 -28.25 17.12
CA TYR A 744 17.70 -29.54 17.68
C TYR A 744 16.30 -29.50 18.28
N LYS A 745 15.98 -28.51 19.13
CA LYS A 745 14.65 -28.37 19.72
C LYS A 745 13.56 -28.22 18.65
N CYS A 746 13.79 -27.40 17.62
CA CYS A 746 12.88 -27.22 16.50
C CYS A 746 12.73 -28.49 15.67
N THR A 747 13.81 -29.22 15.40
CA THR A 747 13.77 -30.52 14.71
C THR A 747 12.98 -31.54 15.52
N VAL A 748 13.17 -31.61 16.84
CA VAL A 748 12.40 -32.49 17.73
C VAL A 748 10.93 -32.10 17.67
N ILE A 749 10.57 -30.82 17.84
CA ILE A 749 9.18 -30.35 17.77
C ILE A 749 8.56 -30.69 16.41
N HIS A 750 9.27 -30.46 15.30
CA HIS A 750 8.77 -30.76 13.96
C HIS A 750 8.55 -32.26 13.76
N ARG A 751 9.52 -33.10 14.16
CA ARG A 751 9.39 -34.57 14.14
C ARG A 751 8.22 -35.04 14.99
N THR A 752 8.07 -34.51 16.21
CA THR A 752 6.95 -34.84 17.09
C THR A 752 5.62 -34.43 16.47
N ARG A 753 5.50 -33.25 15.85
CA ARG A 753 4.29 -32.83 15.13
C ARG A 753 3.97 -33.75 13.95
N LYS A 754 4.98 -34.12 13.16
CA LYS A 754 4.84 -35.08 12.04
C LYS A 754 4.34 -36.42 12.55
N PHE A 755 4.97 -36.98 13.59
CA PHE A 755 4.55 -38.24 14.21
C PHE A 755 3.13 -38.17 14.77
N ASN A 756 2.77 -37.09 15.49
CA ASN A 756 1.40 -36.90 16.00
C ASN A 756 0.37 -36.81 14.86
N SER A 757 0.71 -36.15 13.75
CA SER A 757 -0.17 -36.08 12.58
C SER A 757 -0.34 -37.44 11.91
N MET A 758 0.71 -38.24 11.84
CA MET A 758 0.64 -39.61 11.31
C MET A 758 -0.17 -40.53 12.24
N ASP A 759 0.04 -40.43 13.55
CA ASP A 759 -0.74 -41.16 14.55
C ASP A 759 -2.23 -40.80 14.48
N LYS A 760 -2.56 -39.51 14.28
CA LYS A 760 -3.94 -39.07 14.06
C LYS A 760 -4.53 -39.69 12.79
N CYS A 761 -3.79 -39.73 11.68
CA CYS A 761 -4.23 -40.38 10.45
C CYS A 761 -4.50 -41.88 10.65
N ILE A 762 -3.65 -42.56 11.43
CA ILE A 762 -3.87 -43.96 11.84
C ILE A 762 -5.14 -44.08 12.69
N GLY A 763 -5.33 -43.20 13.68
CA GLY A 763 -6.51 -43.17 14.54
C GLY A 763 -7.81 -42.98 13.75
N ASP A 764 -7.87 -41.97 12.89
CA ASP A 764 -9.03 -41.66 12.05
C ASP A 764 -9.37 -42.83 11.11
N GLN A 765 -8.35 -43.49 10.55
CA GLN A 765 -8.55 -44.65 9.67
C GLN A 765 -9.01 -45.89 10.45
N ASN A 766 -8.47 -46.13 11.66
CA ASN A 766 -8.94 -47.19 12.54
C ASN A 766 -10.42 -46.98 12.92
N GLU A 767 -10.82 -45.77 13.27
CA GLU A 767 -12.21 -45.43 13.59
C GLU A 767 -13.14 -45.67 12.39
N ARG A 768 -12.72 -45.25 11.19
CA ARG A 768 -13.48 -45.50 9.94
C ARG A 768 -13.61 -46.99 9.63
N LEU A 769 -12.54 -47.76 9.82
CA LEU A 769 -12.55 -49.21 9.63
C LEU A 769 -13.52 -49.87 10.62
N HIS A 770 -13.46 -49.45 11.90
CA HIS A 770 -14.33 -49.98 12.96
C HIS A 770 -15.81 -49.68 12.69
N LYS A 771 -16.17 -48.43 12.39
CA LYS A 771 -17.55 -48.06 12.02
C LYS A 771 -18.05 -48.81 10.79
N SER A 772 -17.18 -49.02 9.79
CA SER A 772 -17.54 -49.80 8.60
C SER A 772 -17.76 -51.28 8.93
N TRP A 773 -16.97 -51.84 9.85
CA TRP A 773 -17.11 -53.21 10.33
C TRP A 773 -18.40 -53.38 11.14
N GLU A 774 -18.72 -52.48 12.08
CA GLU A 774 -19.97 -52.50 12.86
C GLU A 774 -21.22 -52.43 11.96
N ARG A 775 -21.19 -51.57 10.93
CA ARG A 775 -22.28 -51.48 9.94
C ARG A 775 -22.42 -52.76 9.14
N TYR A 776 -21.31 -53.40 8.78
CA TYR A 776 -21.32 -54.68 8.08
C TYR A 776 -21.88 -55.80 8.98
N GLN A 777 -21.43 -55.90 10.24
CA GLN A 777 -21.97 -56.85 11.22
C GLN A 777 -23.46 -56.65 11.47
N SER A 778 -23.90 -55.40 11.60
CA SER A 778 -25.32 -55.06 11.77
C SER A 778 -26.17 -55.45 10.54
N ALA A 779 -25.61 -55.30 9.33
CA ALA A 779 -26.27 -55.72 8.10
C ALA A 779 -26.34 -57.26 7.98
N LEU A 780 -25.28 -57.97 8.37
CA LEU A 780 -25.27 -59.43 8.47
C LEU A 780 -26.31 -59.94 9.47
N HIS A 781 -26.44 -59.28 10.62
CA HIS A 781 -27.45 -59.65 11.61
C HIS A 781 -28.88 -59.45 11.06
N ARG A 782 -29.17 -58.33 10.40
CA ARG A 782 -30.47 -58.13 9.74
C ARG A 782 -30.76 -59.17 8.67
N LEU A 783 -29.75 -59.54 7.88
CA LEU A 783 -29.86 -60.61 6.88
C LEU A 783 -30.13 -61.97 7.53
N SER A 784 -29.54 -62.27 8.69
CA SER A 784 -29.81 -63.52 9.42
C SER A 784 -31.25 -63.63 9.94
N ILE A 785 -31.89 -62.50 10.25
CA ILE A 785 -33.29 -62.45 10.70
C ILE A 785 -34.26 -62.55 9.51
N LYS A 786 -33.88 -62.03 8.33
CA LYS A 786 -34.69 -62.05 7.09
C LYS A 786 -33.85 -62.49 5.89
N PRO A 787 -33.59 -63.80 5.73
CA PRO A 787 -32.61 -64.30 4.75
C PRO A 787 -33.03 -64.13 3.29
N THR A 788 -34.33 -64.01 3.02
CA THR A 788 -34.92 -63.90 1.69
C THR A 788 -35.28 -62.46 1.29
N ASP A 789 -35.01 -61.48 2.14
CA ASP A 789 -35.25 -60.06 1.84
C ASP A 789 -34.13 -59.50 0.95
N LEU A 790 -34.46 -59.22 -0.30
CA LEU A 790 -33.55 -58.65 -1.31
C LEU A 790 -32.84 -57.38 -0.82
N ASN A 791 -33.55 -56.52 -0.06
CA ASN A 791 -32.96 -55.29 0.47
C ASN A 791 -31.91 -55.57 1.56
N ALA A 792 -32.09 -56.64 2.34
CA ALA A 792 -31.14 -57.05 3.37
C ALA A 792 -29.87 -57.64 2.73
N ILE A 793 -30.00 -58.39 1.63
CA ILE A 793 -28.89 -58.95 0.86
C ILE A 793 -28.06 -57.82 0.23
N GLU A 794 -28.68 -56.90 -0.49
CA GLU A 794 -27.99 -55.76 -1.11
C GLU A 794 -27.28 -54.86 -0.07
N SER A 795 -27.93 -54.64 1.08
CA SER A 795 -27.34 -53.87 2.18
C SER A 795 -26.07 -54.54 2.73
N ALA A 796 -26.10 -55.87 2.94
CA ALA A 796 -24.94 -56.62 3.43
C ALA A 796 -23.78 -56.58 2.43
N GLU A 797 -24.03 -56.75 1.13
CA GLU A 797 -22.99 -56.66 0.10
C GLU A 797 -22.37 -55.27 0.00
N LYS A 798 -23.19 -54.21 0.05
CA LYS A 798 -22.74 -52.82 0.04
C LYS A 798 -21.81 -52.52 1.22
N HIS A 799 -22.19 -52.96 2.42
CA HIS A 799 -21.39 -52.74 3.62
C HIS A 799 -20.13 -53.62 3.65
N LYS A 800 -20.17 -54.84 3.09
CA LYS A 800 -18.99 -55.69 2.88
C LYS A 800 -17.96 -55.01 1.98
N LYS A 801 -18.37 -54.53 0.80
CA LYS A 801 -17.49 -53.79 -0.13
C LYS A 801 -16.88 -52.55 0.51
N ALA A 802 -17.66 -51.80 1.30
CA ALA A 802 -17.16 -50.64 2.04
C ALA A 802 -16.10 -51.03 3.09
N TYR A 803 -16.34 -52.12 3.84
CA TYR A 803 -15.39 -52.64 4.82
C TYR A 803 -14.09 -53.10 4.16
N GLU A 804 -14.16 -53.91 3.11
CA GLU A 804 -12.99 -54.37 2.34
C GLU A 804 -12.17 -53.22 1.79
N LYS A 805 -12.82 -52.16 1.28
CA LYS A 805 -12.16 -50.93 0.83
C LYS A 805 -11.40 -50.23 1.97
N HIS A 806 -11.98 -50.14 3.16
CA HIS A 806 -11.28 -49.56 4.30
C HIS A 806 -10.15 -50.47 4.83
N LYS A 807 -10.33 -51.80 4.79
CA LYS A 807 -9.30 -52.78 5.15
C LYS A 807 -8.09 -52.67 4.24
N GLN A 808 -8.30 -52.57 2.93
CA GLN A 808 -7.23 -52.35 1.95
C GLN A 808 -6.50 -51.02 2.19
N LYS A 809 -7.24 -49.92 2.44
CA LYS A 809 -6.64 -48.63 2.80
C LYS A 809 -5.78 -48.71 4.06
N SER A 810 -6.18 -49.48 5.07
CA SER A 810 -5.37 -49.69 6.27
C SER A 810 -4.10 -50.49 5.99
N LEU A 811 -4.14 -51.48 5.09
CA LEU A 811 -2.96 -52.23 4.64
C LEU A 811 -1.98 -51.33 3.85
N ASP A 812 -2.50 -50.50 2.96
CA ASP A 812 -1.69 -49.53 2.19
C ASP A 812 -1.08 -48.49 3.12
N LEU A 813 -1.85 -47.99 4.09
CA LEU A 813 -1.37 -47.07 5.13
C LEU A 813 -0.25 -47.70 5.99
N LYS A 814 -0.36 -49.00 6.30
CA LYS A 814 0.65 -49.75 7.05
C LYS A 814 1.96 -49.89 6.28
N LYS A 815 1.90 -50.11 4.97
CA LYS A 815 3.08 -50.11 4.10
C LYS A 815 3.69 -48.71 4.01
N ARG A 816 2.87 -47.69 3.82
CA ARG A 816 3.29 -46.29 3.67
C ARG A 816 3.93 -45.70 4.93
N LEU A 817 3.41 -46.01 6.12
CA LEU A 817 3.84 -45.38 7.38
C LEU A 817 4.87 -46.19 8.19
N ARG A 818 5.46 -47.23 7.60
CA ARG A 818 6.44 -48.08 8.29
C ARG A 818 7.64 -47.25 8.74
N GLY A 819 7.84 -47.13 10.06
CA GLY A 819 8.93 -46.32 10.65
C GLY A 819 8.67 -44.80 10.73
N GLN A 820 7.45 -44.35 10.40
CA GLN A 820 7.11 -42.91 10.29
C GLN A 820 6.07 -42.43 11.32
N SER A 821 5.63 -43.29 12.23
CA SER A 821 4.69 -42.96 13.31
C SER A 821 5.40 -42.99 14.67
N SER A 822 4.80 -42.43 15.71
CA SER A 822 5.40 -42.50 17.05
C SER A 822 5.32 -43.90 17.67
N GLY A 823 4.53 -44.80 17.07
CA GLY A 823 4.21 -46.11 17.60
C GLY A 823 3.13 -46.13 18.68
N LYS A 824 2.63 -44.96 19.11
CA LYS A 824 1.56 -44.85 20.12
C LYS A 824 0.20 -45.35 19.63
N VAL A 825 -0.10 -45.16 18.34
CA VAL A 825 -1.34 -45.65 17.72
C VAL A 825 -0.97 -46.68 16.66
N ARG A 826 -1.47 -47.91 16.83
CA ARG A 826 -1.21 -49.02 15.90
C ARG A 826 -2.36 -49.16 14.90
N ILE A 827 -2.05 -49.50 13.67
CA ILE A 827 -3.06 -49.83 12.66
C ILE A 827 -3.73 -51.15 13.07
N VAL A 828 -5.06 -51.10 13.21
CA VAL A 828 -5.87 -52.27 13.53
C VAL A 828 -6.33 -52.89 12.21
N ILE A 829 -6.16 -54.21 12.09
CA ILE A 829 -6.78 -55.01 11.03
C ILE A 829 -7.74 -55.94 11.76
N LEU A 830 -9.03 -55.62 11.68
CA LEU A 830 -10.07 -56.50 12.18
C LEU A 830 -10.17 -57.68 11.20
N GLU A 831 -10.26 -58.90 11.72
CA GLU A 831 -10.48 -60.10 10.90
C GLU A 831 -11.97 -60.31 10.67
#